data_AF-A0A3A9SNF3-F1
#
_entry.id   AF-A0A3A9SNF3-F1
#
_cell.length_a   1.000
_cell.length_b   1.000
_cell.length_c   1.000
_cell.angle_alpha   90.00
_cell.angle_beta   90.00
_cell.angle_gamma   90.00
#
_symmetry.space_group_name_H-M   'P 1'
#
loop_
_entity.id
_entity.type
_entity.pdbx_description
1 polymer ?
#
loop_
_entity_poly.entity_id
_entity_poly.type
_entity_poly.pdbx_seq_one_letter_code
_entity_poly.pdbx_strand_id
1 'polypeptide(L)'
;MKLQVNTGLERAISVIDKYYEIVYIIIFALYYFTQITVLSSAPFFFVEFIERVVSLTLPIIVVTWLIRNLTFKKREVIIGLILIFIMTAVSLKNGYGELRYMAFFAAGSIGVNLKKVIKCTAITAGITILYTFLYTFAFNSRINSVYVHVNRVRSTMGLKYPTDAASFVLYLCFCLMILGKICPFIITFIFSCLSLFLSWFYFDSVTSSIISGLLCLAVIGVFLYEKKFYKFTVPQRLETMVQVAIYILIPFLTGLQLMLAYFYGKESSWAVMTDKLLHRRVMLTYKGLAEHGISLFGENYDMFGAAAPGIKSGTTYNFLDSSYVNIPVRYGLIAFVCILFMWFIIQRKAVKHRNGFIILATILISIHSYLEQHFAEIAFNSLLFLPFSYGFDKDGDADVLLNNKSNAKKMIMAAVVVLVITMLSPYIFSATRTIHDSMTHENVQDRLDADSKGVEIILDVNDYPVYADVLTGEYVRRFKEIKRSALSGDDLVRKFDCTIITDVHKDSPTFFSRGAAYARISDYSAVYTTDPAVIGALRDAGYHVAGYYYPEEHVDIRNRYSSDSIPISTKHVEISGEIEVDTFATVEGEVVKVTFYSTDGSVEKKYSRKDVNEKGTIKYNLALDTEYEVVSIEIEATSNADIFPLPATLVDGTRNISVATHLCGMETEETKVYEGTYTLRTHLEMTNYESINADVVGKVTLSPKFGTEMTKDIYLRDFSETGTLDYETVFNSPGDYYSFVIEPVGEAELLSDSVCVEKTPDYDIFSTYNHDGTISRSEYYDLNGNRTLTDEGVFAYEYEYDDNGNAIVVRYYDTNNSPVISSDGYAEVHRAYNKLKYLTHESYYGEDGAPLANQMGYASFDQEVDALGRPTYIRYNDEEGKPTITGYKYAAVKKKYNDENLVIYEAYYDENGDRLSMEEGYSGCRYDYDKTGHRSKIVYLDDEDEPVITRLGYAEINKEFDDKGNITVESYYDENGELKLLDEGYATIVRIYDDYGDNTSVLYFGLETTSYVEIRREYDDQRRLIYEGKFDNDRNGLILNDDYSAYRLEYDDAGNVISVKYYGTDGNPMLVGGDYFECRRKYDENGRVIYESFWGIEGENVVRGGGYHGLGYGYDDNNNRNVIKYYDTYDNPVEDSTGVFEIRRTFDDNHNIINKSYYDLEGKLIKR
;
A
#
# COMPACT_ATOMS: atom_id res chain seq x y z
N MET A 1 -67.11 -52.62 -22.23
CA MET A 1 -67.04 -52.47 -20.76
C MET A 1 -65.57 -52.55 -20.33
N LYS A 2 -64.84 -51.42 -20.37
CA LYS A 2 -63.52 -51.11 -19.77
C LYS A 2 -63.04 -49.78 -20.36
N LEU A 3 -63.68 -48.69 -19.97
CA LEU A 3 -63.30 -47.30 -20.22
C LEU A 3 -64.12 -46.47 -19.22
N GLN A 4 -63.50 -45.50 -18.55
CA GLN A 4 -64.04 -44.57 -17.53
C GLN A 4 -63.80 -44.87 -16.03
N VAL A 5 -62.59 -45.25 -15.60
CA VAL A 5 -62.24 -45.17 -14.16
C VAL A 5 -60.98 -44.32 -13.83
N ASN A 6 -60.17 -43.86 -14.80
CA ASN A 6 -58.85 -43.27 -14.47
C ASN A 6 -58.66 -41.76 -14.69
N THR A 7 -59.71 -40.97 -14.98
CA THR A 7 -59.54 -39.54 -15.32
C THR A 7 -59.34 -38.62 -14.11
N GLY A 8 -59.75 -39.01 -12.90
CA GLY A 8 -59.60 -38.20 -11.69
C GLY A 8 -58.19 -38.22 -11.10
N LEU A 9 -57.58 -39.40 -11.02
CA LEU A 9 -56.25 -39.60 -10.43
C LEU A 9 -55.14 -39.00 -11.31
N GLU A 10 -55.21 -39.20 -12.64
CA GLU A 10 -54.25 -38.60 -13.59
C GLU A 10 -54.33 -37.07 -13.59
N ARG A 11 -55.53 -36.51 -13.43
CA ARG A 11 -55.73 -35.06 -13.30
C ARG A 11 -55.18 -34.52 -11.98
N ALA A 12 -55.38 -35.23 -10.87
CA ALA A 12 -54.80 -34.86 -9.57
C ALA A 12 -53.25 -34.91 -9.58
N ILE A 13 -52.67 -35.95 -10.19
CA ILE A 13 -51.22 -36.09 -10.38
C ILE A 13 -50.64 -34.94 -11.20
N SER A 14 -51.28 -34.60 -12.33
CA SER A 14 -50.87 -33.47 -13.18
C SER A 14 -50.94 -32.13 -12.45
N VAL A 15 -51.92 -31.95 -11.57
CA VAL A 15 -52.07 -30.74 -10.75
C VAL A 15 -50.93 -30.63 -9.73
N ILE A 16 -50.59 -31.71 -9.03
CA ILE A 16 -49.49 -31.73 -8.04
C ILE A 16 -48.14 -31.46 -8.72
N ASP A 17 -47.89 -32.07 -9.89
CA ASP A 17 -46.64 -31.85 -10.64
C ASP A 17 -46.49 -30.39 -11.07
N LYS A 18 -47.59 -29.77 -11.50
CA LYS A 18 -47.63 -28.34 -11.83
C LYS A 18 -47.36 -27.46 -10.61
N TYR A 19 -47.93 -27.78 -9.44
CA TYR A 19 -47.67 -27.02 -8.21
C TYR A 19 -46.22 -27.18 -7.75
N TYR A 20 -45.65 -28.38 -7.81
CA TYR A 20 -44.24 -28.60 -7.50
C TYR A 20 -43.32 -27.77 -8.41
N GLU A 21 -43.56 -27.79 -9.72
CA GLU A 21 -42.78 -27.00 -10.68
C GLU A 21 -42.82 -25.50 -10.34
N ILE A 22 -44.01 -24.97 -10.00
CA ILE A 22 -44.16 -23.56 -9.59
C ILE A 22 -43.38 -23.26 -8.31
N VAL A 23 -43.54 -24.09 -7.27
CA VAL A 23 -42.87 -23.91 -5.98
C VAL A 23 -41.34 -24.00 -6.14
N TYR A 24 -40.86 -24.96 -6.92
CA TYR A 24 -39.44 -25.11 -7.23
C TYR A 24 -38.89 -23.87 -7.93
N ILE A 25 -39.59 -23.35 -8.95
CA ILE A 25 -39.16 -22.13 -9.66
C ILE A 25 -39.08 -20.93 -8.70
N ILE A 26 -40.07 -20.77 -7.80
CA ILE A 26 -40.07 -19.69 -6.81
C ILE A 26 -38.86 -19.80 -5.88
N ILE A 27 -38.59 -20.99 -5.33
CA ILE A 27 -37.46 -21.20 -4.42
C ILE A 27 -36.13 -21.00 -5.14
N PHE A 28 -36.01 -21.49 -6.37
CA PHE A 28 -34.82 -21.27 -7.20
C PHE A 28 -34.59 -19.77 -7.44
N ALA A 29 -35.64 -19.03 -7.79
CA ALA A 29 -35.56 -17.59 -8.02
C ALA A 29 -35.22 -16.80 -6.74
N LEU A 30 -35.74 -17.20 -5.58
CA LEU A 30 -35.41 -16.61 -4.29
C LEU A 30 -33.94 -16.85 -3.92
N TYR A 31 -33.45 -18.09 -4.05
CA TYR A 31 -32.03 -18.37 -3.81
C TYR A 31 -31.13 -17.62 -4.78
N TYR A 32 -31.44 -17.67 -6.07
CA TYR A 32 -30.72 -16.93 -7.11
C TYR A 32 -30.70 -15.42 -6.81
N PHE A 33 -31.81 -14.83 -6.35
CA PHE A 33 -31.86 -13.44 -5.89
C PHE A 33 -30.86 -13.18 -4.77
N THR A 34 -30.82 -14.00 -3.71
CA THR A 34 -29.85 -13.83 -2.60
C THR A 34 -28.41 -13.85 -3.08
N GLN A 35 -28.09 -14.68 -4.07
CA GLN A 35 -26.73 -14.81 -4.60
C GLN A 35 -26.33 -13.63 -5.48
N ILE A 36 -27.25 -13.07 -6.28
CA ILE A 36 -26.96 -11.84 -7.04
C ILE A 36 -26.78 -10.64 -6.11
N THR A 37 -27.55 -10.56 -5.02
CA THR A 37 -27.41 -9.43 -4.09
C THR A 37 -26.03 -9.38 -3.43
N VAL A 38 -25.35 -10.53 -3.29
CA VAL A 38 -23.95 -10.57 -2.84
C VAL A 38 -22.99 -9.90 -3.82
N LEU A 39 -23.30 -9.86 -5.12
CA LEU A 39 -22.49 -9.18 -6.14
C LEU A 39 -22.75 -7.68 -6.21
N SER A 40 -23.85 -7.22 -5.63
CA SER A 40 -24.27 -5.83 -5.66
C SER A 40 -23.76 -5.07 -4.44
N SER A 41 -23.34 -3.83 -4.67
CA SER A 41 -22.97 -2.90 -3.61
C SER A 41 -24.18 -2.04 -3.16
N ALA A 42 -25.35 -2.18 -3.82
CA ALA A 42 -26.60 -1.55 -3.40
C ALA A 42 -27.22 -2.29 -2.20
N PRO A 43 -27.93 -1.59 -1.30
CA PRO A 43 -28.53 -2.22 -0.12
C PRO A 43 -29.76 -3.05 -0.49
N PHE A 44 -29.82 -4.27 0.01
CA PHE A 44 -30.99 -5.14 -0.08
C PHE A 44 -31.44 -5.58 1.31
N PHE A 45 -32.73 -5.39 1.59
CA PHE A 45 -33.34 -5.80 2.86
C PHE A 45 -33.86 -7.24 2.79
N PHE A 46 -33.91 -7.92 3.93
CA PHE A 46 -34.43 -9.28 4.10
C PHE A 46 -33.66 -10.39 3.35
N VAL A 47 -32.49 -10.14 2.78
CA VAL A 47 -31.69 -11.15 2.06
C VAL A 47 -31.40 -12.36 2.94
N GLU A 48 -30.85 -12.14 4.14
CA GLU A 48 -30.57 -13.23 5.09
C GLU A 48 -31.84 -13.98 5.51
N PHE A 49 -32.97 -13.28 5.66
CA PHE A 49 -34.24 -13.91 5.98
C PHE A 49 -34.71 -14.82 4.84
N ILE A 50 -34.62 -14.36 3.59
CA ILE A 50 -34.95 -15.15 2.40
C ILE A 50 -34.04 -16.37 2.30
N GLU A 51 -32.74 -16.20 2.51
CA GLU A 51 -31.78 -17.30 2.49
C GLU A 51 -32.10 -18.35 3.55
N ARG A 52 -32.41 -17.92 4.79
CA ARG A 52 -32.88 -18.83 5.86
C ARG A 52 -34.15 -19.57 5.46
N VAL A 53 -35.14 -18.90 4.88
CA VAL A 53 -36.38 -19.54 4.40
C VAL A 53 -36.07 -20.58 3.32
N VAL A 54 -35.21 -20.26 2.35
CA VAL A 54 -34.77 -21.20 1.32
C VAL A 54 -34.06 -22.41 1.96
N SER A 55 -33.12 -22.17 2.87
CA SER A 55 -32.33 -23.22 3.53
C SER A 55 -33.19 -24.25 4.27
N LEU A 56 -34.31 -23.81 4.86
CA LEU A 56 -35.25 -24.66 5.59
C LEU A 56 -36.24 -25.37 4.65
N THR A 57 -36.74 -24.67 3.63
CA THR A 57 -37.82 -25.17 2.77
C THR A 57 -37.33 -26.05 1.62
N LEU A 58 -36.17 -25.74 1.03
CA LEU A 58 -35.62 -26.46 -0.12
C LEU A 58 -35.41 -27.95 0.17
N PRO A 59 -34.73 -28.37 1.27
CA PRO A 59 -34.54 -29.79 1.55
C PRO A 59 -35.86 -30.53 1.74
N ILE A 60 -36.82 -29.95 2.46
CA ILE A 60 -38.14 -30.55 2.73
C ILE A 60 -38.89 -30.80 1.42
N ILE A 61 -38.93 -29.80 0.55
CA ILE A 61 -39.68 -29.86 -0.72
C ILE A 61 -39.03 -30.84 -1.69
N VAL A 62 -37.69 -30.81 -1.82
CA VAL A 62 -36.96 -31.71 -2.70
C VAL A 62 -37.02 -33.15 -2.21
N VAL A 63 -36.78 -33.41 -0.91
CA VAL A 63 -36.83 -34.78 -0.36
C VAL A 63 -38.24 -35.36 -0.49
N THR A 64 -39.29 -34.60 -0.18
CA THR A 64 -40.68 -35.04 -0.35
C THR A 64 -40.97 -35.39 -1.81
N TRP A 65 -40.48 -34.58 -2.76
CA TRP A 65 -40.62 -34.84 -4.19
C TRP A 65 -39.86 -36.10 -4.65
N LEU A 66 -38.64 -36.32 -4.15
CA LEU A 66 -37.85 -37.50 -4.47
C LEU A 66 -38.46 -38.78 -3.89
N ILE A 67 -38.97 -38.75 -2.64
CA ILE A 67 -39.70 -39.88 -2.02
C ILE A 67 -40.93 -40.25 -2.85
N ARG A 68 -41.68 -39.26 -3.32
CA ARG A 68 -42.79 -39.52 -4.24
C ARG A 68 -42.31 -40.18 -5.53
N ASN A 69 -41.24 -39.66 -6.14
CA ASN A 69 -40.74 -40.17 -7.42
C ASN A 69 -39.95 -41.50 -7.33
N LEU A 70 -39.50 -41.90 -6.13
CA LEU A 70 -38.90 -43.22 -5.87
C LEU A 70 -39.85 -44.36 -6.24
N THR A 71 -41.17 -44.16 -6.03
CA THR A 71 -42.20 -45.14 -6.39
C THR A 71 -42.32 -45.38 -7.91
N PHE A 72 -41.85 -44.44 -8.74
CA PHE A 72 -41.88 -44.53 -10.21
C PHE A 72 -40.56 -45.04 -10.83
N LYS A 73 -39.58 -45.48 -10.00
CA LYS A 73 -38.29 -46.08 -10.41
C LYS A 73 -37.49 -45.28 -11.46
N LYS A 74 -37.52 -43.95 -11.39
CA LYS A 74 -36.68 -43.09 -12.25
C LYS A 74 -35.21 -43.18 -11.81
N ARG A 75 -34.29 -43.48 -12.73
CA ARG A 75 -32.84 -43.60 -12.44
C ARG A 75 -32.25 -42.28 -11.93
N GLU A 76 -32.78 -41.17 -12.40
CA GLU A 76 -32.39 -39.81 -12.00
C GLU A 76 -32.61 -39.55 -10.51
N VAL A 77 -33.62 -40.17 -9.90
CA VAL A 77 -33.91 -40.00 -8.46
C VAL A 77 -32.82 -40.60 -7.60
N ILE A 78 -32.33 -41.80 -7.96
CA ILE A 78 -31.24 -42.47 -7.25
C ILE A 78 -29.95 -41.66 -7.37
N ILE A 79 -29.64 -41.17 -8.58
CA ILE A 79 -28.48 -40.32 -8.83
C ILE A 79 -28.58 -39.01 -8.04
N GLY A 80 -29.76 -38.38 -8.01
CA GLY A 80 -30.01 -37.17 -7.24
C GLY A 80 -29.81 -37.37 -5.73
N LEU A 81 -30.27 -38.49 -5.16
CA LEU A 81 -30.03 -38.82 -3.75
C LEU A 81 -28.55 -39.05 -3.43
N ILE A 82 -27.82 -39.73 -4.33
CA ILE A 82 -26.36 -39.93 -4.20
C ILE A 82 -25.64 -38.57 -4.24
N LEU A 83 -26.00 -37.69 -5.17
CA LEU A 83 -25.43 -36.35 -5.27
C LEU A 83 -25.68 -35.53 -4.00
N ILE A 84 -26.91 -35.54 -3.47
CA ILE A 84 -27.23 -34.87 -2.20
C ILE A 84 -26.35 -35.41 -1.07
N PHE A 85 -26.22 -36.73 -0.93
CA PHE A 85 -25.41 -37.33 0.12
C PHE A 85 -23.93 -36.94 0.01
N ILE A 86 -23.32 -37.12 -1.17
CA ILE A 86 -21.89 -36.85 -1.39
C ILE A 86 -21.58 -35.37 -1.21
N MET A 87 -22.31 -34.48 -1.88
CA MET A 87 -22.02 -33.04 -1.86
C MET A 87 -22.31 -32.44 -0.48
N THR A 88 -23.28 -32.97 0.26
CA THR A 88 -23.52 -32.57 1.65
C THR A 88 -22.39 -33.02 2.56
N ALA A 89 -21.90 -34.25 2.42
CA ALA A 89 -20.77 -34.73 3.20
C ALA A 89 -19.48 -33.91 2.94
N VAL A 90 -19.20 -33.58 1.67
CA VAL A 90 -18.07 -32.72 1.30
C VAL A 90 -18.23 -31.32 1.88
N SER A 91 -19.40 -30.70 1.71
CA SER A 91 -19.74 -29.38 2.26
C SER A 91 -19.57 -29.29 3.78
N LEU A 92 -19.98 -30.33 4.51
CA LEU A 92 -19.81 -30.38 5.97
C LEU A 92 -18.34 -30.49 6.38
N LYS A 93 -17.47 -31.03 5.52
CA LYS A 93 -16.04 -31.19 5.80
C LYS A 93 -15.22 -29.96 5.45
N ASN A 94 -15.51 -29.30 4.33
CA ASN A 94 -14.76 -28.13 3.85
C ASN A 94 -15.45 -26.78 4.12
N GLY A 95 -16.65 -26.76 4.70
CA GLY A 95 -17.34 -25.53 5.07
C GLY A 95 -18.09 -24.81 3.94
N TYR A 96 -17.95 -25.24 2.68
CA TYR A 96 -18.60 -24.57 1.54
C TYR A 96 -20.07 -24.97 1.39
N GLY A 97 -20.97 -24.12 1.90
CA GLY A 97 -22.41 -24.35 1.93
C GLY A 97 -23.07 -24.46 0.55
N GLU A 98 -22.49 -23.84 -0.49
CA GLU A 98 -23.05 -23.77 -1.84
C GLU A 98 -23.18 -25.16 -2.49
N LEU A 99 -22.28 -26.10 -2.16
CA LEU A 99 -22.30 -27.47 -2.66
C LEU A 99 -23.59 -28.21 -2.28
N ARG A 100 -24.15 -27.94 -1.10
CA ARG A 100 -25.45 -28.50 -0.66
C ARG A 100 -26.58 -27.97 -1.52
N TYR A 101 -26.66 -26.65 -1.68
CA TYR A 101 -27.69 -26.03 -2.52
C TYR A 101 -27.62 -26.54 -3.95
N MET A 102 -26.42 -26.64 -4.52
CA MET A 102 -26.19 -27.21 -5.85
C MET A 102 -26.78 -28.61 -5.99
N ALA A 103 -26.52 -29.51 -5.04
CA ALA A 103 -27.03 -30.86 -5.08
C ALA A 103 -28.56 -30.94 -4.93
N PHE A 104 -29.14 -30.15 -4.03
CA PHE A 104 -30.60 -30.10 -3.83
C PHE A 104 -31.33 -29.55 -5.06
N PHE A 105 -30.85 -28.45 -5.65
CA PHE A 105 -31.43 -27.93 -6.90
C PHE A 105 -31.25 -28.92 -8.05
N ALA A 106 -30.05 -29.50 -8.19
CA ALA A 106 -29.81 -30.49 -9.23
C ALA A 106 -30.82 -31.64 -9.16
N ALA A 107 -30.97 -32.27 -7.99
CA ALA A 107 -31.93 -33.35 -7.77
C ALA A 107 -33.40 -32.91 -7.89
N GLY A 108 -33.73 -31.72 -7.39
CA GLY A 108 -35.08 -31.15 -7.46
C GLY A 108 -35.53 -30.77 -8.87
N SER A 109 -34.59 -30.59 -9.81
CA SER A 109 -34.91 -30.28 -11.20
C SER A 109 -35.64 -31.41 -11.96
N ILE A 110 -35.78 -32.61 -11.38
CA ILE A 110 -36.52 -33.74 -11.98
C ILE A 110 -37.99 -33.35 -12.17
N GLY A 111 -38.43 -33.29 -13.43
CA GLY A 111 -39.81 -32.93 -13.76
C GLY A 111 -40.08 -31.43 -13.80
N VAL A 112 -39.03 -30.60 -13.79
CA VAL A 112 -39.10 -29.14 -13.94
C VAL A 112 -38.65 -28.72 -15.35
N ASN A 113 -39.36 -27.75 -15.95
CA ASN A 113 -39.00 -27.22 -17.27
C ASN A 113 -37.80 -26.26 -17.19
N LEU A 114 -36.72 -26.61 -17.90
CA LEU A 114 -35.50 -25.79 -17.99
C LEU A 114 -35.79 -24.34 -18.38
N LYS A 115 -36.52 -24.14 -19.49
CA LYS A 115 -36.76 -22.80 -20.06
C LYS A 115 -37.59 -21.92 -19.14
N LYS A 116 -38.51 -22.49 -18.34
CA LYS A 116 -39.27 -21.72 -17.34
C LYS A 116 -38.37 -21.22 -16.21
N VAL A 117 -37.47 -22.06 -15.71
CA VAL A 117 -36.49 -21.66 -14.68
C VAL A 117 -35.56 -20.59 -15.23
N ILE A 118 -34.95 -20.81 -16.41
CA ILE A 118 -34.03 -19.85 -17.05
C ILE A 118 -34.72 -18.51 -17.39
N LYS A 119 -36.00 -18.55 -17.77
CA LYS A 119 -36.77 -17.32 -17.96
C LYS A 119 -36.92 -16.55 -16.64
N CYS A 120 -37.22 -17.26 -15.55
CA CYS A 120 -37.37 -16.65 -14.24
C CYS A 120 -36.04 -16.07 -13.76
N THR A 121 -34.92 -16.78 -13.92
CA THR A 121 -33.59 -16.28 -13.53
C THR A 121 -33.20 -15.06 -14.33
N ALA A 122 -33.42 -15.04 -15.64
CA ALA A 122 -33.13 -13.88 -16.48
C ALA A 122 -33.95 -12.64 -16.07
N ILE A 123 -35.23 -12.83 -15.70
CA ILE A 123 -36.08 -11.75 -15.19
C ILE A 123 -35.58 -11.25 -13.84
N THR A 124 -35.31 -12.16 -12.89
CA THR A 124 -34.78 -11.81 -11.56
C THR A 124 -33.45 -11.05 -11.70
N ALA A 125 -32.51 -11.55 -12.50
CA ALA A 125 -31.24 -10.89 -12.79
C ALA A 125 -31.43 -9.49 -13.35
N GLY A 126 -32.28 -9.35 -14.38
CA GLY A 126 -32.54 -8.06 -15.00
C GLY A 126 -33.15 -7.04 -14.03
N ILE A 127 -34.07 -7.45 -13.16
CA ILE A 127 -34.67 -6.58 -12.13
C ILE A 127 -33.62 -6.18 -11.09
N THR A 128 -32.82 -7.13 -10.59
CA THR A 128 -31.80 -6.85 -9.56
C THR A 128 -30.68 -5.96 -10.09
N ILE A 129 -30.21 -6.17 -11.32
CA ILE A 129 -29.25 -5.28 -11.97
C ILE A 129 -29.86 -3.90 -12.17
N LEU A 130 -31.08 -3.83 -12.72
CA LEU A 130 -31.73 -2.55 -12.96
C LEU A 130 -31.90 -1.77 -11.66
N TYR A 131 -32.30 -2.43 -10.57
CA TYR A 131 -32.33 -1.81 -9.25
C TYR A 131 -30.93 -1.36 -8.80
N THR A 132 -29.90 -2.20 -8.94
CA THR A 132 -28.52 -1.85 -8.58
C THR A 132 -28.03 -0.62 -9.34
N PHE A 133 -28.28 -0.58 -10.64
CA PHE A 133 -27.92 0.53 -11.51
C PHE A 133 -28.70 1.78 -11.16
N LEU A 134 -30.03 1.68 -11.02
CA LEU A 134 -30.86 2.81 -10.61
C LEU A 134 -30.47 3.32 -9.21
N TYR A 135 -30.17 2.45 -8.26
CA TYR A 135 -29.70 2.84 -6.93
C TYR A 135 -28.37 3.58 -7.02
N THR A 136 -27.42 3.01 -7.75
CA THR A 136 -26.09 3.60 -7.94
C THR A 136 -26.16 4.97 -8.60
N PHE A 137 -26.92 5.11 -9.69
CA PHE A 137 -26.92 6.35 -10.45
C PHE A 137 -27.96 7.38 -9.98
N ALA A 138 -29.09 6.96 -9.39
CA ALA A 138 -30.14 7.86 -8.97
C ALA A 138 -30.14 8.19 -7.47
N PHE A 139 -29.51 7.36 -6.63
CA PHE A 139 -29.55 7.52 -5.17
C PHE A 139 -28.17 7.67 -4.52
N ASN A 140 -27.18 6.84 -4.87
CA ASN A 140 -25.86 6.89 -4.26
C ASN A 140 -24.75 6.52 -5.25
N SER A 141 -24.20 7.54 -5.91
CA SER A 141 -23.11 7.38 -6.89
C SER A 141 -21.80 6.92 -6.28
N ARG A 142 -21.60 7.08 -4.97
CA ARG A 142 -20.37 6.63 -4.26
C ARG A 142 -20.22 5.12 -4.24
N ILE A 143 -21.29 4.38 -4.51
CA ILE A 143 -21.30 2.92 -4.59
C ILE A 143 -20.75 2.42 -5.94
N ASN A 144 -20.69 3.29 -6.96
CA ASN A 144 -20.02 2.96 -8.21
C ASN A 144 -18.50 2.99 -8.01
N SER A 145 -17.88 1.82 -7.86
CA SER A 145 -16.43 1.73 -7.84
C SER A 145 -15.89 1.93 -9.26
N VAL A 146 -15.11 2.99 -9.45
CA VAL A 146 -14.37 3.24 -10.69
C VAL A 146 -12.91 2.93 -10.42
N TYR A 147 -12.42 1.86 -11.06
CA TYR A 147 -11.04 1.44 -10.95
C TYR A 147 -10.22 2.15 -12.01
N VAL A 148 -9.21 2.86 -11.52
CA VAL A 148 -8.31 3.65 -12.34
C VAL A 148 -6.99 2.90 -12.50
N HIS A 149 -6.92 2.08 -13.56
CA HIS A 149 -5.70 1.39 -13.98
C HIS A 149 -5.02 2.15 -15.09
N VAL A 150 -3.69 2.09 -15.11
CA VAL A 150 -2.67 2.52 -16.09
C VAL A 150 -3.02 2.54 -17.56
N ASN A 151 -4.16 2.06 -18.01
CA ASN A 151 -4.57 2.16 -19.41
C ASN A 151 -6.08 2.23 -19.63
N ARG A 152 -6.88 2.09 -18.56
CA ARG A 152 -8.28 1.64 -18.65
C ARG A 152 -9.11 2.21 -17.51
N VAL A 153 -10.24 2.85 -17.87
CA VAL A 153 -11.32 3.16 -16.93
C VAL A 153 -12.21 1.93 -16.83
N ARG A 154 -12.34 1.39 -15.62
CA ARG A 154 -13.27 0.29 -15.36
C ARG A 154 -14.30 0.75 -14.34
N SER A 155 -15.57 0.74 -14.69
CA SER A 155 -16.65 1.05 -13.74
C SER A 155 -17.37 -0.24 -13.38
N THR A 156 -17.70 -0.44 -12.10
CA THR A 156 -18.50 -1.61 -11.70
C THR A 156 -20.00 -1.43 -11.92
N MET A 157 -20.45 -0.21 -12.20
CA MET A 157 -21.87 0.16 -12.27
C MET A 157 -22.64 -0.27 -11.01
N GLY A 158 -22.00 -0.26 -9.84
CA GLY A 158 -22.62 -0.64 -8.56
C GLY A 158 -22.55 -2.14 -8.22
N LEU A 159 -21.88 -2.95 -9.03
CA LEU A 159 -21.44 -4.29 -8.64
C LEU A 159 -20.10 -4.22 -7.89
N LYS A 160 -19.68 -5.32 -7.26
CA LYS A 160 -18.45 -5.34 -6.44
C LYS A 160 -17.15 -5.17 -7.24
N TYR A 161 -17.07 -5.78 -8.42
CA TYR A 161 -15.84 -5.77 -9.23
C TYR A 161 -16.12 -5.73 -10.75
N PRO A 162 -15.25 -5.11 -11.59
CA PRO A 162 -15.56 -4.91 -13.01
C PRO A 162 -15.61 -6.20 -13.82
N THR A 163 -14.74 -7.18 -13.54
CA THR A 163 -14.77 -8.47 -14.26
C THR A 163 -16.02 -9.26 -13.93
N ASP A 164 -16.43 -9.29 -12.66
CA ASP A 164 -17.71 -9.88 -12.22
C ASP A 164 -18.88 -9.23 -12.96
N ALA A 165 -18.89 -7.90 -13.09
CA ALA A 165 -19.92 -7.17 -13.81
C ALA A 165 -19.98 -7.56 -15.30
N ALA A 166 -18.82 -7.67 -15.96
CA ALA A 166 -18.73 -8.11 -17.35
C ALA A 166 -19.24 -9.54 -17.54
N SER A 167 -18.79 -10.45 -16.69
CA SER A 167 -19.22 -11.85 -16.72
C SER A 167 -20.72 -11.95 -16.45
N PHE A 168 -21.26 -11.17 -15.52
CA PHE A 168 -22.69 -11.23 -15.19
C PHE A 168 -23.58 -10.87 -16.39
N VAL A 169 -23.22 -9.80 -17.12
CA VAL A 169 -23.92 -9.39 -18.36
C VAL A 169 -23.80 -10.48 -19.44
N LEU A 170 -22.63 -11.10 -19.58
CA LEU A 170 -22.41 -12.21 -20.51
C LEU A 170 -23.28 -13.44 -20.17
N TYR A 171 -23.34 -13.85 -18.90
CA TYR A 171 -24.16 -14.98 -18.47
C TYR A 171 -25.68 -14.72 -18.60
N LEU A 172 -26.12 -13.46 -18.48
CA LEU A 172 -27.49 -13.08 -18.83
C LEU A 172 -27.76 -13.30 -20.34
N CYS A 173 -26.80 -13.02 -21.21
CA CYS A 173 -26.91 -13.31 -22.64
C CYS A 173 -26.95 -14.81 -22.93
N PHE A 174 -26.21 -15.63 -22.18
CA PHE A 174 -26.33 -17.10 -22.28
C PHE A 174 -27.73 -17.58 -21.88
N CYS A 175 -28.35 -16.99 -20.84
CA CYS A 175 -29.73 -17.30 -20.50
C CYS A 175 -30.70 -16.98 -21.66
N LEU A 176 -30.55 -15.81 -22.30
CA LEU A 176 -31.34 -15.45 -23.48
C LEU A 176 -31.12 -16.42 -24.65
N MET A 177 -29.88 -16.85 -24.86
CA MET A 177 -29.55 -17.84 -25.89
C MET A 177 -30.20 -19.20 -25.62
N ILE A 178 -30.18 -19.68 -24.37
CA ILE A 178 -30.80 -20.95 -23.96
C ILE A 178 -32.33 -20.94 -24.16
N LEU A 179 -32.98 -19.78 -24.03
CA LEU A 179 -34.41 -19.64 -24.30
C LEU A 179 -34.74 -19.93 -25.78
N GLY A 180 -33.78 -19.78 -26.70
CA GLY A 180 -33.91 -20.16 -28.11
C GLY A 180 -35.00 -19.34 -28.80
N LYS A 181 -35.88 -19.99 -29.58
CA LYS A 181 -36.94 -19.31 -30.37
C LYS A 181 -37.98 -18.57 -29.53
N ILE A 182 -38.02 -18.78 -28.21
CA ILE A 182 -38.82 -17.98 -27.28
C ILE A 182 -38.35 -16.51 -27.29
N CYS A 183 -37.07 -16.28 -27.55
CA CYS A 183 -36.47 -14.97 -27.72
C CYS A 183 -36.17 -14.72 -29.21
N PRO A 184 -36.67 -13.62 -29.82
CA PRO A 184 -36.32 -13.27 -31.19
C PRO A 184 -34.81 -13.20 -31.42
N PHE A 185 -34.33 -13.70 -32.56
CA PHE A 185 -32.92 -13.65 -32.96
C PHE A 185 -32.32 -12.25 -32.81
N ILE A 186 -33.05 -11.23 -33.30
CA ILE A 186 -32.61 -9.83 -33.24
C ILE A 186 -32.35 -9.37 -31.81
N ILE A 187 -33.15 -9.83 -30.84
CA ILE A 187 -32.99 -9.47 -29.42
C ILE A 187 -31.73 -10.13 -28.87
N THR A 188 -31.56 -11.44 -29.08
CA THR A 188 -30.35 -12.17 -28.64
C THR A 188 -29.08 -11.56 -29.22
N PHE A 189 -29.11 -11.17 -30.50
CA PHE A 189 -27.98 -10.51 -31.15
C PHE A 189 -27.69 -9.12 -30.57
N ILE A 190 -28.72 -8.29 -30.39
CA ILE A 190 -28.57 -6.95 -29.78
C ILE A 190 -27.95 -7.04 -28.37
N PHE A 191 -28.45 -7.97 -27.53
CA PHE A 191 -27.90 -8.16 -26.18
C PHE A 191 -26.46 -8.71 -26.21
N SER A 192 -26.12 -9.57 -27.18
CA SER A 192 -24.73 -10.05 -27.35
C SER A 192 -23.78 -8.90 -27.73
N CYS A 193 -24.20 -8.03 -28.66
CA CYS A 193 -23.44 -6.81 -29.00
C CYS A 193 -23.33 -5.85 -27.82
N LEU A 194 -24.40 -5.70 -27.03
CA LEU A 194 -24.38 -4.89 -25.80
C LEU A 194 -23.41 -5.48 -24.77
N SER A 195 -23.39 -6.80 -24.58
CA SER A 195 -22.42 -7.47 -23.72
C SER A 195 -20.98 -7.27 -24.19
N LEU A 196 -20.71 -7.36 -25.51
CA LEU A 196 -19.40 -7.06 -26.07
C LEU A 196 -19.01 -5.60 -25.82
N PHE A 197 -19.92 -4.67 -26.09
CA PHE A 197 -19.69 -3.24 -25.84
C PHE A 197 -19.41 -2.96 -24.36
N LEU A 198 -20.24 -3.44 -23.45
CA LEU A 198 -20.05 -3.20 -22.01
C LEU A 198 -18.77 -3.86 -21.48
N SER A 199 -18.51 -5.12 -21.85
CA SER A 199 -17.29 -5.81 -21.41
C SER A 199 -16.01 -5.16 -21.93
N TRP A 200 -16.01 -4.65 -23.17
CA TRP A 200 -14.83 -4.03 -23.77
C TRP A 200 -14.67 -2.56 -23.38
N PHE A 201 -15.75 -1.78 -23.38
CA PHE A 201 -15.71 -0.33 -23.20
C PHE A 201 -15.91 0.11 -21.75
N TYR A 202 -16.80 -0.53 -20.98
CA TYR A 202 -17.15 -0.11 -19.61
C TYR A 202 -16.38 -0.86 -18.53
N PHE A 203 -16.27 -2.19 -18.68
CA PHE A 203 -15.65 -3.06 -17.69
C PHE A 203 -14.19 -3.38 -18.00
N ASP A 204 -13.80 -3.29 -19.27
CA ASP A 204 -12.50 -3.69 -19.81
C ASP A 204 -12.05 -5.08 -19.30
N SER A 205 -12.95 -6.05 -19.42
CA SER A 205 -12.71 -7.45 -19.10
C SER A 205 -12.34 -8.20 -20.37
N VAL A 206 -11.04 -8.49 -20.54
CA VAL A 206 -10.51 -9.17 -21.73
C VAL A 206 -11.20 -10.52 -21.96
N THR A 207 -11.32 -11.36 -20.92
CA THR A 207 -11.96 -12.67 -21.03
C THR A 207 -13.41 -12.55 -21.49
N SER A 208 -14.21 -11.73 -20.78
CA SER A 208 -15.63 -11.56 -21.11
C SER A 208 -15.81 -10.95 -22.50
N SER A 209 -14.97 -10.00 -22.92
CA SER A 209 -15.03 -9.42 -24.26
C SER A 209 -14.76 -10.44 -25.37
N ILE A 210 -13.74 -11.28 -25.22
CA ILE A 210 -13.44 -12.34 -26.19
C ILE A 210 -14.65 -13.28 -26.30
N ILE A 211 -15.22 -13.71 -25.17
CA ILE A 211 -16.35 -14.63 -25.15
C ILE A 211 -17.63 -13.98 -25.71
N SER A 212 -17.89 -12.69 -25.42
CA SER A 212 -19.00 -11.95 -26.02
C SER A 212 -18.84 -11.80 -27.53
N GLY A 213 -17.61 -11.62 -28.03
CA GLY A 213 -17.31 -11.63 -29.46
C GLY A 213 -17.61 -12.99 -30.11
N LEU A 214 -17.17 -14.08 -29.48
CA LEU A 214 -17.48 -15.45 -29.93
C LEU A 214 -19.00 -15.73 -29.87
N LEU A 215 -19.70 -15.20 -28.87
CA LEU A 215 -21.16 -15.28 -28.77
C LEU A 215 -21.86 -14.58 -29.94
N CYS A 216 -21.44 -13.36 -30.30
CA CYS A 216 -21.95 -12.65 -31.47
C CYS A 216 -21.80 -13.48 -32.75
N LEU A 217 -20.62 -14.07 -32.97
CA LEU A 217 -20.34 -14.94 -34.12
C LEU A 217 -21.18 -16.22 -34.09
N ALA A 218 -21.33 -16.84 -32.91
CA ALA A 218 -22.14 -18.04 -32.72
C ALA A 218 -23.61 -17.79 -33.04
N VAL A 219 -24.17 -16.67 -32.56
CA VAL A 219 -25.56 -16.25 -32.81
C VAL A 219 -25.78 -16.03 -34.32
N ILE A 220 -24.88 -15.31 -35.00
CA ILE A 220 -24.93 -15.12 -36.47
C ILE A 220 -24.85 -16.48 -37.19
N GLY A 221 -23.92 -17.35 -36.78
CA GLY A 221 -23.74 -18.67 -37.36
C GLY A 221 -24.99 -19.53 -37.29
N VAL A 222 -25.68 -19.55 -36.14
CA VAL A 222 -26.95 -20.27 -35.97
C VAL A 222 -28.03 -19.71 -36.89
N PHE A 223 -28.14 -18.39 -37.03
CA PHE A 223 -29.12 -17.77 -37.93
C PHE A 223 -28.86 -18.09 -39.41
N LEU A 224 -27.60 -18.05 -39.84
CA LEU A 224 -27.22 -18.43 -41.20
C LEU A 224 -27.49 -19.92 -41.46
N TYR A 225 -27.20 -20.77 -40.47
CA TYR A 225 -27.50 -22.21 -40.52
C TYR A 225 -29.00 -22.47 -40.70
N GLU A 226 -29.86 -21.80 -39.91
CA GLU A 226 -31.31 -21.92 -40.01
C GLU A 226 -31.87 -21.41 -41.36
N LYS A 227 -31.27 -20.37 -41.97
CA LYS A 227 -31.77 -19.77 -43.22
C LYS A 227 -31.31 -20.42 -44.52
N LYS A 228 -30.09 -20.98 -44.59
CA LYS A 228 -29.46 -21.35 -45.88
C LYS A 228 -28.91 -22.78 -45.97
N PHE A 229 -28.82 -23.53 -44.87
CA PHE A 229 -27.98 -24.74 -44.82
C PHE A 229 -28.71 -26.05 -44.48
N TYR A 230 -29.99 -26.17 -44.82
CA TYR A 230 -30.79 -27.39 -44.60
C TYR A 230 -30.36 -28.63 -45.42
N LYS A 231 -29.28 -28.56 -46.21
CA LYS A 231 -28.83 -29.61 -47.14
C LYS A 231 -27.45 -30.21 -46.87
N PHE A 232 -26.68 -29.71 -45.90
CA PHE A 232 -25.33 -30.24 -45.63
C PHE A 232 -25.37 -31.29 -44.52
N THR A 233 -25.10 -32.54 -44.87
CA THR A 233 -25.02 -33.66 -43.92
C THR A 233 -23.58 -33.77 -43.40
N VAL A 234 -23.36 -33.49 -42.12
CA VAL A 234 -22.06 -33.70 -41.47
C VAL A 234 -21.77 -35.21 -41.43
N PRO A 235 -20.57 -35.67 -41.83
CA PRO A 235 -20.19 -37.07 -41.73
C PRO A 235 -20.32 -37.59 -40.29
N GLN A 236 -20.92 -38.76 -40.10
CA GLN A 236 -21.21 -39.31 -38.78
C GLN A 236 -19.97 -39.43 -37.87
N ARG A 237 -18.80 -39.72 -38.45
CA ARG A 237 -17.51 -39.75 -37.73
C ARG A 237 -17.13 -38.39 -37.15
N LEU A 238 -17.32 -37.31 -37.92
CA LEU A 238 -17.02 -35.94 -37.48
C LEU A 238 -18.01 -35.49 -36.40
N GLU A 239 -19.30 -35.85 -36.53
CA GLU A 239 -20.30 -35.60 -35.49
C GLU A 239 -19.91 -36.29 -34.17
N THR A 240 -19.48 -37.55 -34.21
CA THR A 240 -19.00 -38.25 -33.00
C THR A 240 -17.73 -37.63 -32.41
N MET A 241 -16.75 -37.24 -33.24
CA MET A 241 -15.52 -36.58 -32.77
C MET A 241 -15.82 -35.25 -32.06
N VAL A 242 -16.68 -34.42 -32.65
CA VAL A 242 -17.10 -33.14 -32.04
C VAL A 242 -17.82 -33.37 -30.72
N GLN A 243 -18.69 -34.38 -30.63
CA GLN A 243 -19.38 -34.73 -29.38
C GLN A 243 -18.40 -35.15 -28.28
N VAL A 244 -17.44 -36.02 -28.60
CA VAL A 244 -16.39 -36.43 -27.66
C VAL A 244 -15.57 -35.22 -27.21
N ALA A 245 -15.17 -34.36 -28.15
CA ALA A 245 -14.41 -33.14 -27.85
C ALA A 245 -15.15 -32.22 -26.86
N ILE A 246 -16.47 -32.04 -27.01
CA ILE A 246 -17.30 -31.25 -26.08
C ILE A 246 -17.30 -31.86 -24.67
N TYR A 247 -17.39 -33.19 -24.56
CA TYR A 247 -17.46 -33.88 -23.26
C TYR A 247 -16.13 -33.87 -22.51
N ILE A 248 -15.00 -33.90 -23.22
CA ILE A 248 -13.66 -33.92 -22.60
C ILE A 248 -13.04 -32.52 -22.46
N LEU A 249 -13.71 -31.47 -22.93
CA LEU A 249 -13.15 -30.12 -23.00
C LEU A 249 -12.66 -29.63 -21.63
N ILE A 250 -13.50 -29.74 -20.58
CA ILE A 250 -13.11 -29.29 -19.24
C ILE A 250 -11.94 -30.12 -18.69
N PRO A 251 -12.00 -31.47 -18.62
CA PRO A 251 -10.85 -32.27 -18.18
C PRO A 251 -9.56 -31.99 -18.95
N PHE A 252 -9.64 -31.78 -20.27
CA PHE A 252 -8.50 -31.44 -21.11
C PHE A 252 -7.90 -30.09 -20.73
N LEU A 253 -8.73 -29.06 -20.58
CA LEU A 253 -8.29 -27.73 -20.18
C LEU A 253 -7.72 -27.72 -18.75
N THR A 254 -8.32 -28.45 -17.81
CA THR A 254 -7.76 -28.65 -16.47
C THR A 254 -6.36 -29.29 -16.56
N GLY A 255 -6.20 -30.35 -17.34
CA GLY A 255 -4.90 -31.00 -17.54
C GLY A 255 -3.85 -30.07 -18.17
N LEU A 256 -4.25 -29.25 -19.15
CA LEU A 256 -3.38 -28.24 -19.76
C LEU A 256 -2.91 -27.20 -18.72
N GLN A 257 -3.80 -26.74 -17.85
CA GLN A 257 -3.48 -25.74 -16.84
C GLN A 257 -2.55 -26.31 -15.75
N LEU A 258 -2.78 -27.54 -15.30
CA LEU A 258 -1.87 -28.23 -14.38
C LEU A 258 -0.48 -28.46 -15.01
N MET A 259 -0.44 -28.82 -16.30
CA MET A 259 0.81 -28.96 -17.05
C MET A 259 1.57 -27.63 -17.13
N LEU A 260 0.88 -26.53 -17.45
CA LEU A 260 1.46 -25.19 -17.48
C LEU A 260 2.04 -24.79 -16.13
N ALA A 261 1.29 -24.98 -15.04
CA ALA A 261 1.76 -24.68 -13.68
C ALA A 261 2.99 -25.51 -13.30
N TYR A 262 3.00 -26.81 -13.61
CA TYR A 262 4.15 -27.68 -13.36
C TYR A 262 5.42 -27.20 -14.08
N PHE A 263 5.32 -26.88 -15.38
CA PHE A 263 6.49 -26.41 -16.14
C PHE A 263 6.88 -24.97 -15.81
N TYR A 264 5.96 -24.15 -15.31
CA TYR A 264 6.26 -22.83 -14.78
C TYR A 264 7.16 -22.92 -13.54
N GLY A 265 6.81 -23.79 -12.58
CA GLY A 265 7.66 -24.06 -11.40
C GLY A 265 9.01 -24.71 -11.71
N LYS A 266 9.22 -25.19 -12.95
CA LYS A 266 10.52 -25.68 -13.46
C LYS A 266 11.28 -24.65 -14.30
N GLU A 267 10.84 -23.39 -14.29
CA GLU A 267 11.44 -22.28 -15.05
C GLU A 267 11.56 -22.56 -16.56
N SER A 268 10.61 -23.33 -17.11
CA SER A 268 10.61 -23.65 -18.53
C SER A 268 10.28 -22.41 -19.36
N SER A 269 11.14 -22.06 -20.32
CA SER A 269 11.05 -20.81 -21.09
C SER A 269 9.68 -20.61 -21.77
N TRP A 270 9.08 -21.67 -22.32
CA TRP A 270 7.78 -21.57 -22.99
C TRP A 270 6.61 -21.38 -22.01
N ALA A 271 6.72 -21.91 -20.79
CA ALA A 271 5.69 -21.75 -19.75
C ALA A 271 5.72 -20.33 -19.17
N VAL A 272 6.92 -19.78 -18.90
CA VAL A 272 7.11 -18.38 -18.48
C VAL A 272 6.60 -17.42 -19.54
N MET A 273 6.84 -17.70 -20.83
CA MET A 273 6.30 -16.89 -21.93
C MET A 273 4.77 -16.98 -22.02
N THR A 274 4.19 -18.17 -21.78
CA THR A 274 2.73 -18.36 -21.75
C THR A 274 2.09 -17.60 -20.58
N ASP A 275 2.74 -17.54 -19.43
CA ASP A 275 2.27 -16.77 -18.27
C ASP A 275 2.17 -15.26 -18.58
N LYS A 276 3.16 -14.71 -19.31
CA LYS A 276 3.11 -13.33 -19.80
C LYS A 276 1.87 -13.08 -20.68
N LEU A 277 1.57 -14.00 -21.60
CA LEU A 277 0.38 -13.92 -22.46
C LEU A 277 -0.93 -14.05 -21.67
N LEU A 278 -0.94 -14.88 -20.62
CA LEU A 278 -2.09 -15.10 -19.75
C LEU A 278 -2.14 -14.14 -18.56
N HIS A 279 -1.42 -13.02 -18.60
CA HIS A 279 -1.45 -11.97 -17.58
C HIS A 279 -1.20 -12.51 -16.15
N ARG A 280 -0.15 -13.30 -15.97
CA ARG A 280 0.26 -13.90 -14.67
C ARG A 280 -0.67 -14.99 -14.11
N ARG A 281 -1.67 -15.44 -14.88
CA ARG A 281 -2.62 -16.47 -14.40
C ARG A 281 -1.99 -17.86 -14.24
N VAL A 282 -0.89 -18.17 -14.95
CA VAL A 282 -0.15 -19.44 -14.74
C VAL A 282 0.63 -19.37 -13.44
N MET A 283 1.25 -18.22 -13.14
CA MET A 283 1.93 -17.96 -11.86
C MET A 283 0.95 -18.09 -10.69
N LEU A 284 -0.21 -17.43 -10.76
CA LEU A 284 -1.24 -17.54 -9.70
C LEU A 284 -1.76 -18.96 -9.52
N THR A 285 -1.91 -19.70 -10.64
CA THR A 285 -2.28 -21.12 -10.60
C THR A 285 -1.20 -21.95 -9.89
N TYR A 286 0.07 -21.75 -10.26
CA TYR A 286 1.19 -22.44 -9.62
C TYR A 286 1.27 -22.12 -8.13
N LYS A 287 1.14 -20.84 -7.77
CA LYS A 287 1.13 -20.37 -6.39
C LYS A 287 0.06 -21.09 -5.57
N GLY A 288 -1.21 -21.01 -5.97
CA GLY A 288 -2.29 -21.65 -5.20
C GLY A 288 -2.21 -23.18 -5.18
N LEU A 289 -1.58 -23.82 -6.17
CA LEU A 289 -1.31 -25.27 -6.14
C LEU A 289 -0.13 -25.64 -5.25
N ALA A 290 0.91 -24.81 -5.19
CA ALA A 290 2.08 -25.02 -4.34
C ALA A 290 1.72 -24.82 -2.86
N GLU A 291 0.83 -23.87 -2.58
CA GLU A 291 0.34 -23.54 -1.24
C GLU A 291 -0.68 -24.59 -0.74
N HIS A 292 -1.81 -24.74 -1.42
CA HIS A 292 -2.93 -25.56 -0.91
C HIS A 292 -3.00 -26.98 -1.49
N GLY A 293 -2.30 -27.26 -2.60
CA GLY A 293 -2.39 -28.55 -3.28
C GLY A 293 -3.81 -28.92 -3.74
N ILE A 294 -4.03 -30.21 -4.04
CA ILE A 294 -5.36 -30.74 -4.37
C ILE A 294 -5.67 -31.92 -3.44
N SER A 295 -6.71 -31.78 -2.62
CA SER A 295 -7.17 -32.84 -1.71
C SER A 295 -8.50 -33.47 -2.17
N LEU A 296 -8.87 -34.62 -1.57
CA LEU A 296 -10.13 -35.29 -1.90
C LEU A 296 -11.37 -34.46 -1.52
N PHE A 297 -11.29 -33.69 -0.44
CA PHE A 297 -12.41 -32.96 0.15
C PHE A 297 -12.28 -31.44 0.02
N GLY A 298 -11.16 -30.96 -0.51
CA GLY A 298 -10.85 -29.54 -0.63
C GLY A 298 -10.34 -28.96 0.68
N GLU A 299 -9.98 -27.68 0.62
CA GLU A 299 -9.52 -26.89 1.76
C GLU A 299 -10.29 -25.59 1.82
N ASN A 300 -10.65 -25.17 3.03
CA ASN A 300 -11.33 -23.89 3.23
C ASN A 300 -10.28 -22.80 3.43
N TYR A 301 -10.11 -21.95 2.42
CA TYR A 301 -9.30 -20.76 2.55
C TYR A 301 -9.97 -19.58 1.85
N ASP A 302 -9.63 -18.38 2.31
CA ASP A 302 -10.16 -17.13 1.79
C ASP A 302 -9.29 -16.64 0.63
N MET A 303 -9.95 -16.23 -0.46
CA MET A 303 -9.29 -15.64 -1.60
C MET A 303 -9.34 -14.12 -1.51
N PHE A 304 -8.17 -13.49 -1.39
CA PHE A 304 -7.99 -12.05 -1.37
C PHE A 304 -7.69 -11.55 -2.78
N GLY A 305 -8.72 -10.95 -3.38
CA GLY A 305 -8.61 -10.23 -4.65
C GLY A 305 -8.43 -8.73 -4.42
N ALA A 306 -8.21 -7.98 -5.50
CA ALA A 306 -8.00 -6.53 -5.47
C ALA A 306 -9.22 -5.69 -5.00
N ALA A 307 -10.29 -6.34 -4.56
CA ALA A 307 -11.56 -5.72 -4.14
C ALA A 307 -11.84 -5.86 -2.62
N ALA A 308 -10.98 -6.54 -1.85
CA ALA A 308 -11.25 -6.80 -0.44
C ALA A 308 -11.02 -5.54 0.43
N PRO A 309 -12.00 -5.12 1.24
CA PRO A 309 -11.85 -3.96 2.13
C PRO A 309 -10.86 -4.28 3.27
N GLY A 310 -9.96 -3.35 3.58
CA GLY A 310 -9.02 -3.48 4.70
C GLY A 310 -7.71 -4.20 4.40
N ILE A 311 -7.37 -4.42 3.13
CA ILE A 311 -6.01 -4.81 2.72
C ILE A 311 -5.06 -3.66 3.11
N LYS A 312 -4.45 -3.78 4.28
CA LYS A 312 -3.26 -3.00 4.66
C LYS A 312 -2.10 -3.43 3.75
N SER A 313 -1.14 -2.53 3.50
CA SER A 313 0.12 -2.86 2.82
C SER A 313 0.77 -4.08 3.48
N GLY A 314 0.71 -5.24 2.82
CA GLY A 314 1.27 -6.50 3.36
C GLY A 314 0.49 -7.78 3.02
N THR A 315 -0.83 -7.74 2.75
CA THR A 315 -1.56 -8.97 2.36
C THR A 315 -1.36 -9.33 0.88
N THR A 316 -0.89 -10.54 0.62
CA THR A 316 -0.51 -11.01 -0.72
C THR A 316 -1.73 -11.44 -1.52
N TYR A 317 -1.90 -10.92 -2.74
CA TYR A 317 -2.91 -11.39 -3.70
C TYR A 317 -2.76 -12.92 -3.91
N ASN A 318 -3.80 -13.70 -3.59
CA ASN A 318 -3.82 -15.16 -3.65
C ASN A 318 -5.05 -15.73 -4.40
N PHE A 319 -5.66 -14.90 -5.24
CA PHE A 319 -6.92 -15.22 -5.91
C PHE A 319 -6.75 -16.25 -7.03
N LEU A 320 -7.51 -17.36 -6.98
CA LEU A 320 -7.52 -18.39 -8.02
C LEU A 320 -8.64 -18.15 -9.03
N ASP A 321 -8.32 -17.40 -10.09
CA ASP A 321 -9.32 -17.04 -11.10
C ASP A 321 -9.85 -18.21 -11.92
N SER A 322 -9.11 -19.29 -12.16
CA SER A 322 -9.60 -20.40 -13.00
C SER A 322 -10.52 -21.33 -12.21
N SER A 323 -11.78 -21.49 -12.63
CA SER A 323 -12.67 -22.50 -12.04
C SER A 323 -12.08 -23.91 -12.04
N TYR A 324 -11.20 -24.22 -12.99
CA TYR A 324 -10.66 -25.56 -13.17
C TYR A 324 -9.61 -25.94 -12.14
N VAL A 325 -9.00 -24.95 -11.49
CA VAL A 325 -8.10 -25.15 -10.37
C VAL A 325 -8.78 -24.74 -9.06
N ASN A 326 -9.56 -23.66 -9.08
CA ASN A 326 -10.35 -23.20 -7.94
C ASN A 326 -11.24 -24.30 -7.34
N ILE A 327 -12.01 -25.02 -8.17
CA ILE A 327 -12.92 -26.08 -7.69
C ILE A 327 -12.16 -27.25 -7.03
N PRO A 328 -11.16 -27.90 -7.66
CA PRO A 328 -10.47 -29.02 -7.01
C PRO A 328 -9.65 -28.60 -5.78
N VAL A 329 -9.12 -27.36 -5.73
CA VAL A 329 -8.41 -26.85 -4.54
C VAL A 329 -9.41 -26.58 -3.40
N ARG A 330 -10.46 -25.79 -3.64
CA ARG A 330 -11.41 -25.36 -2.60
C ARG A 330 -12.47 -26.40 -2.26
N TYR A 331 -13.14 -26.94 -3.27
CA TYR A 331 -14.26 -27.88 -3.07
C TYR A 331 -13.81 -29.35 -3.03
N GLY A 332 -12.59 -29.64 -3.50
CA GLY A 332 -12.02 -30.98 -3.51
C GLY A 332 -12.30 -31.79 -4.77
N LEU A 333 -11.48 -32.81 -4.98
CA LEU A 333 -11.56 -33.68 -6.16
C LEU A 333 -12.91 -34.40 -6.27
N ILE A 334 -13.54 -34.78 -5.15
CA ILE A 334 -14.85 -35.44 -5.15
C ILE A 334 -15.93 -34.50 -5.70
N ALA A 335 -15.99 -33.26 -5.20
CA ALA A 335 -16.93 -32.26 -5.68
C ALA A 335 -16.70 -31.92 -7.16
N PHE A 336 -15.44 -31.79 -7.58
CA PHE A 336 -15.07 -31.58 -8.98
C PHE A 336 -15.62 -32.68 -9.89
N VAL A 337 -15.47 -33.96 -9.53
CA VAL A 337 -16.02 -35.08 -10.30
C VAL A 337 -17.55 -35.05 -10.36
N CYS A 338 -18.23 -34.73 -9.26
CA CYS A 338 -19.69 -34.58 -9.24
C CYS A 338 -20.17 -33.44 -10.15
N ILE A 339 -19.48 -32.30 -10.13
CA ILE A 339 -19.75 -31.13 -10.99
C ILE A 339 -19.56 -31.49 -12.47
N LEU A 340 -18.44 -32.14 -12.83
CA LEU A 340 -18.20 -32.62 -14.19
C LEU A 340 -19.26 -33.62 -14.65
N PHE A 341 -19.71 -34.52 -13.77
CA PHE A 341 -20.76 -35.47 -14.08
C PHE A 341 -22.11 -34.77 -14.35
N MET A 342 -22.48 -33.77 -13.56
CA MET A 342 -23.68 -32.95 -13.80
C MET A 342 -23.59 -32.20 -15.13
N TRP A 343 -22.43 -31.60 -15.41
CA TRP A 343 -22.18 -30.90 -16.67
C TRP A 343 -22.26 -31.84 -17.89
N PHE A 344 -21.69 -33.04 -17.78
CA PHE A 344 -21.78 -34.08 -18.80
C PHE A 344 -23.24 -34.47 -19.10
N ILE A 345 -24.11 -34.59 -18.08
CA ILE A 345 -25.54 -34.87 -18.29
C ILE A 345 -26.20 -33.76 -19.11
N ILE A 346 -25.92 -32.49 -18.80
CA ILE A 346 -26.46 -31.31 -19.49
C ILE A 346 -26.03 -31.34 -20.96
N GLN A 347 -24.73 -31.48 -21.22
CA GLN A 347 -24.17 -31.53 -22.58
C GLN A 347 -24.74 -32.72 -23.36
N ARG A 348 -24.82 -33.90 -22.75
CA ARG A 348 -25.39 -35.10 -23.37
C ARG A 348 -26.85 -34.90 -23.75
N LYS A 349 -27.66 -34.27 -22.90
CA LYS A 349 -29.06 -33.93 -23.23
C LYS A 349 -29.11 -32.92 -24.38
N ALA A 350 -28.34 -31.83 -24.32
CA ALA A 350 -28.32 -30.82 -25.38
C ALA A 350 -27.95 -31.41 -26.75
N VAL A 351 -26.92 -32.27 -26.80
CA VAL A 351 -26.48 -32.99 -27.99
C VAL A 351 -27.53 -33.99 -28.48
N LYS A 352 -28.08 -34.83 -27.59
CA LYS A 352 -29.10 -35.83 -27.93
C LYS A 352 -30.31 -35.19 -28.60
N HIS A 353 -30.72 -34.04 -28.10
CA HIS A 353 -31.86 -33.28 -28.63
C HIS A 353 -31.49 -32.32 -29.77
N ARG A 354 -30.20 -32.28 -30.16
CA ARG A 354 -29.63 -31.45 -31.24
C ARG A 354 -29.95 -29.95 -31.08
N ASN A 355 -30.02 -29.44 -29.86
CA ASN A 355 -30.31 -28.03 -29.59
C ASN A 355 -29.02 -27.18 -29.69
N GLY A 356 -28.81 -26.57 -30.85
CA GLY A 356 -27.59 -25.80 -31.15
C GLY A 356 -27.34 -24.63 -30.19
N PHE A 357 -28.39 -23.95 -29.72
CA PHE A 357 -28.27 -22.82 -28.79
C PHE A 357 -27.71 -23.27 -27.44
N ILE A 358 -28.23 -24.36 -26.87
CA ILE A 358 -27.74 -24.88 -25.59
C ILE A 358 -26.33 -25.46 -25.75
N ILE A 359 -26.03 -26.17 -26.84
CA ILE A 359 -24.67 -26.69 -27.10
C ILE A 359 -23.66 -25.55 -27.14
N LEU A 360 -23.93 -24.48 -27.89
CA LEU A 360 -23.05 -23.32 -27.98
C LEU A 360 -22.88 -22.61 -26.62
N ALA A 361 -23.96 -22.46 -25.84
CA ALA A 361 -23.87 -21.90 -24.48
C ALA A 361 -22.92 -22.72 -23.62
N THR A 362 -23.05 -24.05 -23.64
CA THR A 362 -22.18 -24.92 -22.83
C THR A 362 -20.71 -24.86 -23.24
N ILE A 363 -20.40 -24.70 -24.54
CA ILE A 363 -19.02 -24.53 -25.01
C ILE A 363 -18.46 -23.19 -24.53
N LEU A 364 -19.19 -22.09 -24.73
CA LEU A 364 -18.73 -20.75 -24.34
C LEU A 364 -18.56 -20.60 -22.83
N ILE A 365 -19.46 -21.16 -22.02
CA ILE A 365 -19.32 -21.21 -20.56
C ILE A 365 -18.05 -21.99 -20.17
N SER A 366 -17.77 -23.11 -20.83
CA SER A 366 -16.56 -23.90 -20.57
C SER A 366 -15.29 -23.12 -20.94
N ILE A 367 -15.26 -22.40 -22.06
CA ILE A 367 -14.06 -21.63 -22.43
C ILE A 367 -13.86 -20.44 -21.47
N HIS A 368 -14.93 -19.72 -21.13
CA HIS A 368 -14.88 -18.60 -20.19
C HIS A 368 -14.30 -19.02 -18.83
N SER A 369 -14.72 -20.19 -18.32
CA SER A 369 -14.35 -20.67 -16.99
C SER A 369 -12.91 -21.17 -16.86
N TYR A 370 -12.14 -21.17 -17.96
CA TYR A 370 -10.70 -21.44 -17.93
C TYR A 370 -9.91 -20.29 -17.29
N LEU A 371 -10.41 -19.06 -17.44
CA LEU A 371 -9.77 -17.85 -16.90
C LEU A 371 -10.67 -17.12 -15.89
N GLU A 372 -11.82 -17.67 -15.52
CA GLU A 372 -12.76 -17.02 -14.59
C GLU A 372 -13.40 -18.07 -13.68
N GLN A 373 -13.71 -17.66 -12.44
CA GLN A 373 -14.05 -18.59 -11.35
C GLN A 373 -15.53 -19.00 -11.33
N HIS A 374 -16.35 -18.34 -12.13
CA HIS A 374 -17.81 -18.34 -12.07
C HIS A 374 -18.52 -19.65 -12.49
N PHE A 375 -17.80 -20.75 -12.81
CA PHE A 375 -18.42 -21.97 -13.31
C PHE A 375 -19.39 -22.63 -12.32
N ALA A 376 -19.03 -22.65 -11.03
CA ALA A 376 -19.79 -23.31 -9.97
C ALA A 376 -20.82 -22.38 -9.29
N GLU A 377 -20.75 -21.08 -9.57
CA GLU A 377 -21.57 -20.06 -8.93
C GLU A 377 -22.95 -19.95 -9.61
N ILE A 378 -24.03 -20.07 -8.84
CA ILE A 378 -25.39 -20.06 -9.39
C ILE A 378 -25.74 -18.72 -10.04
N ALA A 379 -25.20 -17.62 -9.51
CA ALA A 379 -25.40 -16.26 -10.00
C ALA A 379 -24.98 -16.10 -11.47
N PHE A 380 -24.02 -16.91 -11.92
CA PHE A 380 -23.54 -16.93 -13.28
C PHE A 380 -24.07 -18.17 -14.02
N ASN A 381 -23.71 -19.38 -13.57
CA ASN A 381 -24.01 -20.63 -14.27
C ASN A 381 -25.24 -21.37 -13.70
N SER A 382 -26.43 -20.77 -13.83
CA SER A 382 -27.70 -21.41 -13.41
C SER A 382 -27.99 -22.76 -14.11
N LEU A 383 -27.38 -23.02 -15.28
CA LEU A 383 -27.59 -24.26 -16.03
C LEU A 383 -27.01 -25.48 -15.29
N LEU A 384 -25.87 -25.33 -14.61
CA LEU A 384 -25.22 -26.39 -13.84
C LEU A 384 -26.13 -26.97 -12.73
N PHE A 385 -27.05 -26.16 -12.22
CA PHE A 385 -28.00 -26.52 -11.16
C PHE A 385 -29.25 -27.25 -11.69
N LEU A 386 -29.38 -27.46 -13.00
CA LEU A 386 -30.57 -28.02 -13.64
C LEU A 386 -30.32 -29.28 -14.51
N PRO A 387 -29.42 -30.22 -14.15
CA PRO A 387 -29.03 -31.34 -15.01
C PRO A 387 -30.17 -32.33 -15.29
N PHE A 388 -31.15 -32.46 -14.38
CA PHE A 388 -32.25 -33.41 -14.53
C PHE A 388 -33.55 -32.81 -15.09
N SER A 389 -33.56 -31.51 -15.38
CA SER A 389 -34.69 -30.82 -16.03
C SER A 389 -35.03 -31.39 -17.42
N TYR A 390 -36.26 -31.12 -17.87
CA TYR A 390 -36.72 -31.38 -19.24
C TYR A 390 -36.81 -30.07 -20.03
N GLY A 391 -36.95 -30.13 -21.35
CA GLY A 391 -36.99 -28.93 -22.22
C GLY A 391 -35.68 -28.63 -22.95
N PHE A 392 -34.83 -29.65 -23.13
CA PHE A 392 -33.64 -29.60 -24.00
C PHE A 392 -33.97 -29.85 -25.49
N ASP A 393 -35.22 -30.23 -25.79
CA ASP A 393 -35.71 -30.48 -27.15
C ASP A 393 -35.50 -29.28 -28.09
N LYS A 394 -35.37 -29.56 -29.40
CA LYS A 394 -35.42 -28.52 -30.44
C LYS A 394 -36.79 -27.83 -30.39
N ASP A 395 -36.78 -26.50 -30.51
CA ASP A 395 -38.02 -25.73 -30.70
C ASP A 395 -38.67 -26.11 -32.04
N GLY A 396 -39.63 -27.04 -31.99
CA GLY A 396 -40.55 -27.32 -33.10
C GLY A 396 -41.36 -26.06 -33.39
N ASP A 397 -41.55 -25.75 -34.68
CA ASP A 397 -42.18 -24.54 -35.24
C ASP A 397 -42.89 -23.65 -34.21
N ALA A 398 -42.10 -22.80 -33.56
CA ALA A 398 -42.56 -21.84 -32.56
C ALA A 398 -43.25 -20.64 -33.24
N ASP A 399 -44.12 -20.89 -34.21
CA ASP A 399 -45.02 -19.90 -34.83
C ASP A 399 -46.20 -19.54 -33.90
N VAL A 400 -46.31 -20.15 -32.73
CA VAL A 400 -47.48 -20.00 -31.86
C VAL A 400 -47.39 -18.79 -30.92
N LEU A 401 -46.20 -18.25 -30.63
CA LEU A 401 -46.05 -17.02 -29.83
C LEU A 401 -45.82 -15.75 -30.67
N LEU A 402 -45.39 -15.89 -31.92
CA LEU A 402 -45.10 -14.78 -32.85
C LEU A 402 -46.23 -14.49 -33.86
N ASN A 403 -47.29 -15.30 -33.91
CA ASN A 403 -48.45 -15.02 -34.77
C ASN A 403 -49.19 -13.72 -34.40
N ASN A 404 -48.88 -13.13 -33.25
CA ASN A 404 -49.32 -11.78 -32.93
C ASN A 404 -48.19 -10.79 -33.25
N LYS A 405 -48.11 -10.32 -34.50
CA LYS A 405 -47.18 -9.25 -34.96
C LYS A 405 -47.15 -8.04 -33.99
N SER A 406 -48.23 -7.82 -33.25
CA SER A 406 -48.34 -6.83 -32.16
C SER A 406 -47.39 -7.10 -30.98
N ASN A 407 -47.29 -8.34 -30.49
CA ASN A 407 -46.43 -8.70 -29.36
C ASN A 407 -44.95 -8.73 -29.74
N ALA A 408 -44.63 -9.19 -30.96
CA ALA A 408 -43.27 -9.12 -31.50
C ALA A 408 -42.81 -7.67 -31.64
N LYS A 409 -43.66 -6.77 -32.15
CA LYS A 409 -43.37 -5.33 -32.22
C LYS A 409 -43.23 -4.72 -30.83
N LYS A 410 -44.07 -5.08 -29.85
CA LYS A 410 -43.94 -4.59 -28.46
C LYS A 410 -42.66 -5.08 -27.79
N MET A 411 -42.25 -6.33 -28.01
CA MET A 411 -40.99 -6.86 -27.47
C MET A 411 -39.77 -6.24 -28.15
N ILE A 412 -39.81 -6.06 -29.48
CA ILE A 412 -38.75 -5.35 -30.21
C ILE A 412 -38.69 -3.89 -29.77
N MET A 413 -39.83 -3.22 -29.60
CA MET A 413 -39.89 -1.84 -29.09
C MET A 413 -39.37 -1.76 -27.66
N ALA A 414 -39.71 -2.69 -26.78
CA ALA A 414 -39.18 -2.75 -25.41
C ALA A 414 -37.67 -3.01 -25.40
N ALA A 415 -37.17 -3.92 -26.25
CA ALA A 415 -35.74 -4.19 -26.39
C ALA A 415 -34.98 -2.99 -26.98
N VAL A 416 -35.57 -2.28 -27.96
CA VAL A 416 -35.04 -1.02 -28.50
C VAL A 416 -35.09 0.08 -27.45
N VAL A 417 -36.14 0.17 -26.64
CA VAL A 417 -36.22 1.14 -25.53
C VAL A 417 -35.20 0.83 -24.46
N VAL A 418 -34.98 -0.43 -24.08
CA VAL A 418 -33.90 -0.82 -23.17
C VAL A 418 -32.54 -0.50 -23.81
N LEU A 419 -32.31 -0.87 -25.07
CA LEU A 419 -31.08 -0.56 -25.78
C LEU A 419 -30.84 0.96 -25.85
N VAL A 420 -31.86 1.74 -26.18
CA VAL A 420 -31.82 3.21 -26.26
C VAL A 420 -31.66 3.83 -24.88
N ILE A 421 -32.33 3.33 -23.83
CA ILE A 421 -32.09 3.77 -22.45
C ILE A 421 -30.67 3.45 -22.02
N THR A 422 -30.10 2.31 -22.44
CA THR A 422 -28.73 1.88 -22.13
C THR A 422 -27.68 2.59 -23.00
N MET A 423 -28.03 2.99 -24.23
CA MET A 423 -27.18 3.73 -25.19
C MET A 423 -27.29 5.26 -25.08
N LEU A 424 -28.40 5.79 -24.52
CA LEU A 424 -28.56 7.18 -24.08
C LEU A 424 -28.15 7.35 -22.62
N SER A 425 -28.06 6.25 -21.88
CA SER A 425 -27.45 6.17 -20.57
C SER A 425 -26.09 6.90 -20.50
N PRO A 426 -25.17 6.80 -21.47
CA PRO A 426 -23.89 7.54 -21.45
C PRO A 426 -24.06 9.06 -21.56
N TYR A 427 -25.12 9.55 -22.22
CA TYR A 427 -25.42 10.98 -22.33
C TYR A 427 -26.12 11.51 -21.06
N ILE A 428 -26.97 10.68 -20.43
CA ILE A 428 -27.60 10.97 -19.14
C ILE A 428 -26.60 10.79 -17.97
N PHE A 429 -25.64 9.88 -18.09
CA PHE A 429 -24.54 9.56 -17.15
C PHE A 429 -23.27 10.36 -17.42
N SER A 430 -23.27 11.23 -18.43
CA SER A 430 -22.27 12.29 -18.59
C SER A 430 -22.15 13.10 -17.30
N ALA A 431 -23.25 13.33 -16.58
CA ALA A 431 -23.25 14.04 -15.30
C ALA A 431 -22.55 13.28 -14.15
N THR A 432 -22.54 11.93 -14.15
CA THR A 432 -21.74 11.15 -13.18
C THR A 432 -20.28 11.03 -13.57
N ARG A 433 -19.97 11.13 -14.87
CA ARG A 433 -18.60 11.36 -15.36
C ARG A 433 -18.12 12.75 -14.92
N THR A 434 -18.94 13.79 -15.06
CA THR A 434 -18.64 15.14 -14.55
C THR A 434 -18.46 15.19 -13.03
N ILE A 435 -19.11 14.31 -12.25
CA ILE A 435 -18.96 14.25 -10.77
C ILE A 435 -17.72 13.43 -10.32
N HIS A 436 -17.26 12.45 -11.10
CA HIS A 436 -15.94 11.80 -10.89
C HIS A 436 -14.80 12.74 -11.34
N ASP A 437 -15.00 13.41 -12.47
CA ASP A 437 -14.14 14.47 -12.99
C ASP A 437 -14.10 15.66 -12.00
N SER A 438 -15.20 16.01 -11.31
CA SER A 438 -15.26 17.11 -10.33
C SER A 438 -14.85 16.75 -8.88
N MET A 439 -14.46 15.51 -8.59
CA MET A 439 -13.95 15.09 -7.26
C MET A 439 -12.48 14.68 -7.30
N THR A 440 -11.80 14.81 -8.45
CA THR A 440 -10.35 14.61 -8.61
C THR A 440 -9.66 15.78 -9.34
N HIS A 441 -10.35 16.89 -9.56
CA HIS A 441 -9.77 18.11 -10.09
C HIS A 441 -9.32 19.05 -8.95
N GLU A 442 -8.13 18.80 -8.44
CA GLU A 442 -7.03 19.72 -8.74
C GLU A 442 -6.23 19.09 -9.89
N ASN A 443 -6.43 19.61 -11.10
CA ASN A 443 -5.49 19.57 -12.22
C ASN A 443 -4.77 18.25 -12.57
N VAL A 444 -5.44 17.08 -12.48
CA VAL A 444 -4.88 15.82 -13.00
C VAL A 444 -4.56 15.93 -14.50
N GLN A 445 -5.37 16.66 -15.27
CA GLN A 445 -5.13 16.80 -16.70
C GLN A 445 -3.99 17.77 -17.03
N ASP A 446 -3.90 18.87 -16.30
CA ASP A 446 -2.79 19.82 -16.45
C ASP A 446 -1.47 19.19 -15.98
N ARG A 447 -1.49 18.37 -14.92
CA ARG A 447 -0.35 17.52 -14.52
C ARG A 447 -0.01 16.49 -15.60
N LEU A 448 -0.99 15.80 -16.16
CA LEU A 448 -0.74 14.84 -17.24
C LEU A 448 -0.14 15.50 -18.49
N ASP A 449 -0.61 16.69 -18.85
CA ASP A 449 -0.13 17.42 -20.01
C ASP A 449 1.26 18.02 -19.75
N ALA A 450 1.52 18.52 -18.54
CA ALA A 450 2.84 19.01 -18.11
C ALA A 450 3.88 17.88 -18.07
N ASP A 451 3.51 16.72 -17.54
CA ASP A 451 4.40 15.56 -17.40
C ASP A 451 4.62 14.82 -18.74
N SER A 452 3.74 15.01 -19.73
CA SER A 452 3.71 14.20 -20.95
C SER A 452 5.05 14.13 -21.68
N LYS A 453 5.71 15.27 -21.84
CA LYS A 453 6.99 15.33 -22.55
C LYS A 453 8.06 14.50 -21.83
N GLY A 454 8.23 14.71 -20.52
CA GLY A 454 9.25 14.04 -19.72
C GLY A 454 8.99 12.54 -19.60
N VAL A 455 7.74 12.14 -19.39
CA VAL A 455 7.38 10.72 -19.28
C VAL A 455 7.45 9.99 -20.62
N GLU A 456 7.05 10.62 -21.73
CA GLU A 456 7.22 10.01 -23.05
C GLU A 456 8.69 9.77 -23.38
N ILE A 457 9.58 10.70 -23.01
CA ILE A 457 11.03 10.49 -23.12
C ILE A 457 11.47 9.30 -22.27
N ILE A 458 11.11 9.26 -20.98
CA ILE A 458 11.45 8.16 -20.07
C ILE A 458 11.02 6.82 -20.68
N LEU A 459 9.77 6.73 -21.12
CA LEU A 459 9.18 5.48 -21.60
C LEU A 459 9.70 5.05 -22.98
N ASP A 460 10.11 5.98 -23.84
CA ASP A 460 10.65 5.65 -25.15
C ASP A 460 12.01 4.93 -25.06
N VAL A 461 12.72 5.09 -23.94
CA VAL A 461 14.09 4.57 -23.79
C VAL A 461 14.30 3.62 -22.61
N ASN A 462 13.33 3.44 -21.70
CA ASN A 462 13.57 2.72 -20.45
C ASN A 462 13.93 1.22 -20.62
N ASP A 463 15.05 0.80 -20.04
CA ASP A 463 15.49 -0.59 -19.97
C ASP A 463 14.96 -1.30 -18.71
N TYR A 464 14.73 -0.53 -17.64
CA TYR A 464 14.19 -1.01 -16.39
C TYR A 464 12.70 -0.75 -16.23
N PRO A 465 12.05 -1.50 -15.32
CA PRO A 465 10.71 -1.16 -14.87
C PRO A 465 10.61 0.31 -14.43
N VAL A 466 9.79 1.09 -15.12
CA VAL A 466 9.32 2.39 -14.63
C VAL A 466 8.15 2.14 -13.72
N TYR A 467 8.11 2.75 -12.54
CA TYR A 467 7.03 2.67 -11.57
C TYR A 467 6.51 4.08 -11.29
N ALA A 468 5.27 4.18 -10.82
CA ALA A 468 4.73 5.42 -10.30
C ALA A 468 4.45 5.25 -8.81
N ASP A 469 5.08 6.08 -7.96
CA ASP A 469 4.88 6.10 -6.52
C ASP A 469 3.98 7.28 -6.14
N VAL A 470 2.98 7.06 -5.28
CA VAL A 470 2.01 8.08 -4.82
C VAL A 470 1.11 8.72 -5.91
N LEU A 471 1.33 8.44 -7.21
CA LEU A 471 0.57 9.05 -8.32
C LEU A 471 -0.75 8.36 -8.68
N THR A 472 -1.70 9.15 -9.22
CA THR A 472 -3.07 8.70 -9.50
C THR A 472 -3.14 7.64 -10.60
N GLY A 473 -4.23 6.87 -10.62
CA GLY A 473 -4.41 5.86 -11.66
C GLY A 473 -4.50 6.42 -13.09
N GLU A 474 -4.87 7.70 -13.26
CA GLU A 474 -4.99 8.40 -14.56
C GLU A 474 -3.62 8.75 -15.12
N TYR A 475 -2.66 9.06 -14.22
CA TYR A 475 -1.27 9.29 -14.56
C TYR A 475 -0.70 8.13 -15.36
N VAL A 476 -0.81 6.97 -14.75
CA VAL A 476 -0.35 5.74 -15.35
C VAL A 476 -1.18 5.45 -16.63
N ARG A 477 -2.48 5.85 -16.74
CA ARG A 477 -3.32 5.75 -17.98
C ARG A 477 -2.75 6.40 -19.21
N ARG A 478 -2.21 7.60 -19.04
CA ARG A 478 -1.61 8.36 -20.12
C ARG A 478 -0.30 7.69 -20.58
N PHE A 479 0.44 7.12 -19.64
CA PHE A 479 1.81 6.61 -19.81
C PHE A 479 1.86 5.09 -19.62
N LYS A 480 1.47 4.37 -20.68
CA LYS A 480 1.05 2.96 -20.66
C LYS A 480 2.10 1.96 -20.16
N GLU A 481 3.37 2.33 -20.20
CA GLU A 481 4.53 1.48 -19.96
C GLU A 481 5.03 1.53 -18.51
N ILE A 482 4.48 2.44 -17.69
CA ILE A 482 4.72 2.49 -16.24
C ILE A 482 4.04 1.31 -15.53
N LYS A 483 4.80 0.58 -14.72
CA LYS A 483 4.40 -0.59 -13.93
C LYS A 483 3.88 -0.19 -12.55
N ARG A 484 3.12 -1.11 -11.93
CA ARG A 484 2.63 -0.97 -10.54
C ARG A 484 3.34 -1.95 -9.63
N SER A 485 3.68 -1.51 -8.43
CA SER A 485 4.30 -2.33 -7.39
C SER A 485 3.49 -2.26 -6.09
N ALA A 486 3.65 -3.29 -5.25
CA ALA A 486 3.15 -3.32 -3.87
C ALA A 486 4.23 -2.91 -2.85
N LEU A 487 5.48 -2.77 -3.31
CA LEU A 487 6.59 -2.20 -2.54
C LEU A 487 6.54 -0.67 -2.69
N SER A 488 6.89 0.05 -1.62
CA SER A 488 7.11 1.51 -1.71
C SER A 488 8.23 1.79 -2.71
N GLY A 489 8.32 3.04 -3.21
CA GLY A 489 9.44 3.41 -4.05
C GLY A 489 10.78 3.08 -3.38
N ASP A 490 10.92 3.42 -2.09
CA ASP A 490 12.14 3.17 -1.31
C ASP A 490 12.53 1.69 -1.30
N ASP A 491 11.56 0.79 -1.12
CA ASP A 491 11.78 -0.65 -1.13
C ASP A 491 12.08 -1.18 -2.53
N LEU A 492 11.51 -0.56 -3.56
CA LEU A 492 11.79 -0.90 -4.95
C LEU A 492 13.23 -0.58 -5.29
N VAL A 493 13.69 0.65 -5.05
CA VAL A 493 15.07 1.03 -5.35
C VAL A 493 16.03 0.21 -4.50
N ARG A 494 15.80 -0.01 -3.19
CA ARG A 494 16.67 -0.90 -2.38
C ARG A 494 16.87 -2.28 -3.00
N LYS A 495 15.84 -2.85 -3.60
CA LYS A 495 15.82 -4.26 -4.04
C LYS A 495 16.05 -4.45 -5.54
N PHE A 496 15.77 -3.45 -6.37
CA PHE A 496 15.71 -3.58 -7.83
C PHE A 496 16.20 -2.31 -8.53
N ASP A 497 16.82 -2.47 -9.69
CA ASP A 497 17.09 -1.35 -10.58
C ASP A 497 15.78 -0.95 -11.29
N CYS A 498 15.40 0.33 -11.16
CA CYS A 498 14.12 0.83 -11.62
C CYS A 498 14.09 2.35 -11.79
N THR A 499 13.13 2.82 -12.57
CA THR A 499 12.71 4.22 -12.65
C THR A 499 11.47 4.38 -11.79
N ILE A 500 11.36 5.45 -11.00
CA ILE A 500 10.24 5.75 -10.14
C ILE A 500 9.83 7.19 -10.40
N ILE A 501 8.65 7.36 -10.98
CA ILE A 501 8.02 8.67 -11.14
C ILE A 501 7.15 8.90 -9.91
N THR A 502 7.38 9.99 -9.21
CA THR A 502 6.73 10.29 -7.93
C THR A 502 6.34 11.76 -7.88
N ASP A 503 5.66 12.14 -6.82
CA ASP A 503 5.39 13.54 -6.54
C ASP A 503 6.69 14.35 -6.40
N VAL A 504 6.70 15.57 -6.95
CA VAL A 504 7.91 16.42 -6.97
C VAL A 504 8.44 16.69 -5.57
N HIS A 505 7.59 16.68 -4.54
CA HIS A 505 7.96 16.92 -3.13
C HIS A 505 8.47 15.67 -2.38
N LYS A 506 8.61 14.51 -3.05
CA LYS A 506 9.04 13.27 -2.42
C LYS A 506 10.58 13.19 -2.35
N ASP A 507 11.14 13.59 -1.21
CA ASP A 507 12.56 13.36 -0.86
C ASP A 507 12.74 12.00 -0.16
N SER A 508 13.70 11.21 -0.60
CA SER A 508 14.13 10.01 0.13
C SER A 508 15.61 9.72 -0.09
N PRO A 509 16.44 9.80 0.97
CA PRO A 509 17.86 9.44 0.92
C PRO A 509 18.10 8.02 0.40
N THR A 510 17.11 7.13 0.59
CA THR A 510 17.17 5.73 0.16
C THR A 510 17.29 5.60 -1.36
N PHE A 511 16.75 6.53 -2.14
CA PHE A 511 16.84 6.47 -3.60
C PHE A 511 18.28 6.65 -4.10
N PHE A 512 19.05 7.53 -3.46
CA PHE A 512 20.40 7.86 -3.88
C PHE A 512 21.45 6.82 -3.48
N SER A 513 21.21 6.05 -2.41
CA SER A 513 22.10 4.96 -1.96
C SER A 513 22.34 3.83 -2.99
N ARG A 514 21.55 3.78 -4.06
CA ARG A 514 21.78 2.87 -5.21
C ARG A 514 22.16 3.59 -6.49
N GLY A 515 22.60 4.84 -6.39
CA GLY A 515 23.01 5.65 -7.54
C GLY A 515 21.86 6.10 -8.43
N ALA A 516 20.62 6.17 -7.90
CA ALA A 516 19.49 6.67 -8.68
C ALA A 516 19.66 8.19 -8.94
N ALA A 517 19.51 8.62 -10.19
CA ALA A 517 19.45 10.03 -10.52
C ALA A 517 18.03 10.58 -10.40
N TYR A 518 17.91 11.79 -9.86
CA TYR A 518 16.69 12.56 -9.74
C TYR A 518 16.58 13.56 -10.90
N ALA A 519 15.38 13.72 -11.44
CA ALA A 519 15.05 14.77 -12.39
C ALA A 519 13.62 15.27 -12.20
N ARG A 520 13.44 16.58 -12.09
CA ARG A 520 12.11 17.18 -12.16
C ARG A 520 11.64 17.15 -13.62
N ILE A 521 10.49 16.54 -13.88
CA ILE A 521 9.95 16.42 -15.24
C ILE A 521 8.80 17.38 -15.51
N SER A 522 8.22 17.98 -14.46
CA SER A 522 7.18 18.99 -14.50
C SER A 522 7.02 19.69 -13.14
N ASP A 523 6.10 20.66 -13.05
CA ASP A 523 5.63 21.22 -11.77
C ASP A 523 4.92 20.19 -10.88
N TYR A 524 4.44 19.13 -11.52
CA TYR A 524 3.77 17.96 -10.97
C TYR A 524 4.67 17.01 -10.19
N SER A 525 5.69 16.57 -10.90
CA SER A 525 6.27 15.26 -10.66
C SER A 525 7.76 15.28 -10.95
N ALA A 526 8.43 14.36 -10.28
CA ALA A 526 9.82 14.08 -10.50
C ALA A 526 10.04 12.59 -10.73
N VAL A 527 11.21 12.26 -11.25
CA VAL A 527 11.64 10.89 -11.47
C VAL A 527 12.92 10.63 -10.71
N TYR A 528 12.97 9.48 -10.03
CA TYR A 528 14.18 8.88 -9.48
C TYR A 528 14.47 7.64 -10.27
N THR A 529 15.66 7.49 -10.81
CA THR A 529 15.90 6.37 -11.71
C THR A 529 17.31 5.85 -11.59
N THR A 530 17.45 4.53 -11.47
CA THR A 530 18.72 3.84 -11.72
C THR A 530 18.80 3.37 -13.18
N ASP A 531 17.74 3.64 -13.96
CA ASP A 531 17.63 3.34 -15.38
C ASP A 531 18.39 4.37 -16.16
N PRO A 532 19.45 3.95 -16.80
CA PRO A 532 20.27 4.98 -17.33
C PRO A 532 19.89 5.46 -18.71
N ALA A 533 19.22 4.61 -19.49
CA ALA A 533 18.72 4.98 -20.80
C ALA A 533 17.79 6.17 -20.64
N VAL A 534 16.97 6.09 -19.60
CA VAL A 534 16.15 7.19 -19.11
C VAL A 534 16.98 8.42 -18.74
N ILE A 535 18.03 8.26 -17.93
CA ILE A 535 18.84 9.40 -17.47
C ILE A 535 19.53 10.11 -18.66
N GLY A 536 19.99 9.36 -19.67
CA GLY A 536 20.61 9.93 -20.87
C GLY A 536 19.62 10.66 -21.75
N ALA A 537 18.46 10.05 -21.99
CA ALA A 537 17.42 10.65 -22.81
C ALA A 537 16.82 11.91 -22.16
N LEU A 538 16.68 11.93 -20.83
CA LEU A 538 16.23 13.12 -20.12
C LEU A 538 17.23 14.28 -20.24
N ARG A 539 18.53 14.02 -20.12
CA ARG A 539 19.56 15.06 -20.32
C ARG A 539 19.60 15.57 -21.76
N ASP A 540 19.54 14.67 -22.73
CA ASP A 540 19.53 15.05 -24.16
C ASP A 540 18.28 15.88 -24.52
N ALA A 541 17.18 15.68 -23.80
CA ALA A 541 15.96 16.45 -23.93
C ALA A 541 15.96 17.79 -23.15
N GLY A 542 17.06 18.11 -22.46
CA GLY A 542 17.25 19.37 -21.74
C GLY A 542 16.70 19.39 -20.32
N TYR A 543 16.33 18.24 -19.74
CA TYR A 543 16.00 18.17 -18.32
C TYR A 543 17.28 18.19 -17.49
N HIS A 544 17.26 18.93 -16.38
CA HIS A 544 18.30 18.81 -15.36
C HIS A 544 18.18 17.41 -14.74
N VAL A 545 19.27 16.65 -14.65
CA VAL A 545 19.27 15.30 -14.08
C VAL A 545 20.49 15.15 -13.19
N ALA A 546 20.23 14.92 -11.91
CA ALA A 546 21.19 15.02 -10.83
C ALA A 546 20.93 13.91 -9.81
N GLY A 547 21.94 13.17 -9.33
CA GLY A 547 21.75 12.17 -8.27
C GLY A 547 21.66 12.74 -6.85
N TYR A 548 21.00 13.90 -6.72
CA TYR A 548 20.58 14.51 -5.47
C TYR A 548 19.19 15.12 -5.70
N TYR A 549 18.46 15.38 -4.62
CA TYR A 549 17.10 15.91 -4.70
C TYR A 549 17.10 17.44 -4.77
N TYR A 550 16.46 18.03 -5.80
CA TYR A 550 16.36 19.49 -6.01
C TYR A 550 14.94 19.92 -6.46
N PRO A 551 13.91 19.92 -5.60
CA PRO A 551 12.61 20.48 -5.95
C PRO A 551 12.74 22.01 -6.04
N GLU A 552 12.31 22.59 -7.16
CA GLU A 552 12.22 24.03 -7.41
C GLU A 552 10.75 24.48 -7.20
N GLU A 553 10.45 25.30 -6.20
CA GLU A 553 9.13 25.89 -6.01
C GLU A 553 9.10 27.29 -6.62
N HIS A 554 8.37 27.47 -7.72
CA HIS A 554 8.05 28.80 -8.25
C HIS A 554 6.95 29.41 -7.41
N VAL A 555 7.21 30.58 -6.84
CA VAL A 555 6.27 31.29 -5.99
C VAL A 555 5.78 32.52 -6.74
N ASP A 556 4.46 32.67 -6.80
CA ASP A 556 3.83 33.79 -7.46
C ASP A 556 4.14 35.12 -6.75
N ILE A 557 4.42 36.14 -7.56
CA ILE A 557 4.77 37.49 -7.08
C ILE A 557 3.53 38.38 -7.12
N ARG A 558 3.35 39.18 -6.06
CA ARG A 558 2.33 40.22 -5.99
C ARG A 558 2.98 41.59 -5.99
N ASN A 559 2.56 42.43 -6.93
CA ASN A 559 3.06 43.79 -7.06
C ASN A 559 2.36 44.74 -6.09
N ARG A 560 3.14 45.61 -5.44
CA ARG A 560 2.68 46.66 -4.54
C ARG A 560 3.14 48.02 -5.06
N TYR A 561 2.19 48.92 -5.24
CA TYR A 561 2.41 50.29 -5.69
C TYR A 561 2.05 51.27 -4.59
N SER A 562 2.84 52.33 -4.44
CA SER A 562 2.54 53.41 -3.50
C SER A 562 2.71 54.77 -4.15
N SER A 563 1.99 55.77 -3.65
CA SER A 563 2.24 57.17 -4.00
C SER A 563 3.24 57.80 -3.03
N ASP A 564 3.88 58.87 -3.49
CA ASP A 564 4.51 59.80 -2.56
C ASP A 564 3.49 60.35 -1.55
N SER A 565 4.00 60.90 -0.46
CA SER A 565 3.20 61.65 0.51
C SER A 565 2.58 62.90 -0.13
N ILE A 566 1.24 62.94 -0.21
CA ILE A 566 0.50 64.02 -0.86
C ILE A 566 0.00 65.01 0.20
N PRO A 567 0.43 66.28 0.17
CA PRO A 567 -0.07 67.29 1.09
C PRO A 567 -1.51 67.68 0.76
N ILE A 568 -2.37 67.73 1.78
CA ILE A 568 -3.79 68.08 1.69
C ILE A 568 -4.12 69.28 2.59
N SER A 569 -5.26 69.93 2.33
CA SER A 569 -5.67 71.14 3.04
C SER A 569 -7.06 71.09 3.63
N THR A 570 -7.86 70.10 3.25
CA THR A 570 -9.18 69.82 3.80
C THR A 570 -9.16 68.55 4.64
N LYS A 571 -10.01 68.53 5.67
CA LYS A 571 -10.16 67.36 6.55
C LYS A 571 -10.80 66.14 5.87
N HIS A 572 -11.48 66.36 4.75
CA HIS A 572 -12.12 65.31 3.96
C HIS A 572 -11.51 65.33 2.57
N VAL A 573 -11.03 64.19 2.09
CA VAL A 573 -10.44 64.04 0.77
C VAL A 573 -10.95 62.77 0.08
N GLU A 574 -11.20 62.86 -1.22
CA GLU A 574 -11.67 61.74 -2.04
C GLU A 574 -10.65 61.43 -3.13
N ILE A 575 -10.29 60.15 -3.30
CA ILE A 575 -9.40 59.70 -4.38
C ILE A 575 -10.13 58.72 -5.29
N SER A 576 -10.02 58.97 -6.60
CA SER A 576 -10.59 58.09 -7.62
C SER A 576 -9.58 57.80 -8.74
N GLY A 577 -9.55 56.56 -9.21
CA GLY A 577 -8.59 56.11 -10.21
C GLY A 577 -9.05 54.85 -10.94
N GLU A 578 -8.26 54.43 -11.91
CA GLU A 578 -8.46 53.20 -12.67
C GLU A 578 -7.20 52.33 -12.59
N ILE A 579 -7.38 51.01 -12.57
CA ILE A 579 -6.30 50.02 -12.53
C ILE A 579 -6.52 49.10 -13.71
N GLU A 580 -5.56 48.99 -14.61
CA GLU A 580 -5.58 47.98 -15.66
C GLU A 580 -5.14 46.64 -15.07
N VAL A 581 -5.85 45.57 -15.40
CA VAL A 581 -5.57 44.21 -14.94
C VAL A 581 -5.35 43.36 -16.17
N ASP A 582 -4.19 42.70 -16.28
CA ASP A 582 -3.98 41.79 -17.40
C ASP A 582 -4.93 40.57 -17.28
N THR A 583 -5.75 40.35 -18.31
CA THR A 583 -6.96 39.52 -18.22
C THR A 583 -6.77 38.05 -18.62
N PHE A 584 -5.53 37.62 -18.92
CA PHE A 584 -5.21 36.26 -19.36
C PHE A 584 -5.24 35.20 -18.23
N ALA A 585 -5.15 35.59 -16.96
CA ALA A 585 -5.23 34.65 -15.83
C ALA A 585 -6.69 34.33 -15.44
N THR A 586 -7.01 33.04 -15.25
CA THR A 586 -8.31 32.56 -14.77
C THR A 586 -8.38 32.72 -13.25
N VAL A 587 -8.57 33.95 -12.77
CA VAL A 587 -8.55 34.24 -11.32
C VAL A 587 -9.96 34.19 -10.72
N GLU A 588 -10.20 33.24 -9.80
CA GLU A 588 -11.37 33.24 -8.91
C GLU A 588 -11.03 33.98 -7.60
N GLY A 589 -11.76 35.05 -7.25
CA GLY A 589 -11.61 35.73 -5.94
C GLY A 589 -11.28 37.23 -5.99
N GLU A 590 -10.61 37.71 -4.94
CA GLU A 590 -10.13 39.09 -4.78
C GLU A 590 -8.87 39.30 -5.64
N VAL A 591 -8.86 40.33 -6.48
CA VAL A 591 -7.79 40.61 -7.45
C VAL A 591 -6.89 41.75 -7.00
N VAL A 592 -7.48 42.81 -6.42
CA VAL A 592 -6.75 44.03 -6.01
C VAL A 592 -7.28 44.56 -4.68
N LYS A 593 -6.38 45.03 -3.82
CA LYS A 593 -6.70 45.82 -2.62
C LYS A 593 -6.15 47.23 -2.81
N VAL A 594 -7.01 48.23 -2.61
CA VAL A 594 -6.64 49.66 -2.61
C VAL A 594 -6.79 50.20 -1.21
N THR A 595 -5.72 50.75 -0.66
CA THR A 595 -5.72 51.35 0.68
C THR A 595 -5.33 52.81 0.61
N PHE A 596 -6.11 53.65 1.24
CA PHE A 596 -5.88 55.09 1.32
C PHE A 596 -5.56 55.48 2.75
N TYR A 597 -4.35 56.01 2.98
CA TYR A 597 -3.76 56.21 4.29
C TYR A 597 -3.70 57.68 4.69
N SER A 598 -3.83 57.90 6.00
CA SER A 598 -3.26 59.04 6.71
C SER A 598 -2.68 58.58 8.05
N THR A 599 -2.06 59.50 8.78
CA THR A 599 -1.34 59.20 10.03
C THR A 599 -2.26 58.73 11.17
N ASP A 600 -3.55 59.10 11.15
CA ASP A 600 -4.57 58.70 12.14
C ASP A 600 -5.43 57.50 11.73
N GLY A 601 -5.31 56.99 10.50
CA GLY A 601 -6.07 55.84 10.06
C GLY A 601 -6.02 55.62 8.54
N SER A 602 -6.64 54.53 8.10
CA SER A 602 -6.73 54.17 6.69
C SER A 602 -8.13 53.70 6.32
N VAL A 603 -8.46 53.82 5.04
CA VAL A 603 -9.65 53.22 4.44
C VAL A 603 -9.19 52.27 3.35
N GLU A 604 -9.60 51.00 3.45
CA GLU A 604 -9.28 49.98 2.47
C GLU A 604 -10.51 49.53 1.69
N LYS A 605 -10.31 49.14 0.43
CA LYS A 605 -11.34 48.52 -0.38
C LYS A 605 -10.74 47.46 -1.30
N LYS A 606 -11.39 46.29 -1.32
CA LYS A 606 -10.99 45.14 -2.13
C LYS A 606 -11.91 44.98 -3.34
N TYR A 607 -11.32 44.53 -4.44
CA TYR A 607 -11.96 44.38 -5.73
C TYR A 607 -11.74 42.97 -6.27
N SER A 608 -12.78 42.39 -6.86
CA SER A 608 -12.79 41.03 -7.38
C SER A 608 -12.85 41.01 -8.90
N ARG A 609 -12.74 39.83 -9.52
CA ARG A 609 -12.89 39.67 -10.98
C ARG A 609 -14.21 40.24 -11.52
N LYS A 610 -15.27 40.30 -10.71
CA LYS A 610 -16.59 40.86 -11.09
C LYS A 610 -16.56 42.38 -11.28
N ASP A 611 -15.57 43.05 -10.70
CA ASP A 611 -15.40 44.50 -10.73
C ASP A 611 -14.54 44.96 -11.93
N VAL A 612 -13.95 44.01 -12.67
CA VAL A 612 -13.23 44.27 -13.92
C VAL A 612 -14.23 44.49 -15.05
N ASN A 613 -14.14 45.64 -15.73
CA ASN A 613 -15.04 45.97 -16.84
C ASN A 613 -14.62 45.28 -18.16
N GLU A 614 -15.43 45.44 -19.22
CA GLU A 614 -15.17 44.87 -20.56
C GLU A 614 -13.84 45.30 -21.20
N LYS A 615 -13.17 46.33 -20.67
CA LYS A 615 -11.87 46.83 -21.13
C LYS A 615 -10.70 46.35 -20.28
N GLY A 616 -10.95 45.49 -19.28
CA GLY A 616 -9.89 44.99 -18.39
C GLY A 616 -9.49 45.97 -17.28
N THR A 617 -10.33 46.96 -16.93
CA THR A 617 -9.99 47.94 -15.88
C THR A 617 -10.93 47.89 -14.68
N ILE A 618 -10.37 48.12 -13.48
CA ILE A 618 -11.09 48.30 -12.21
C ILE A 618 -11.13 49.79 -11.89
N LYS A 619 -12.31 50.32 -11.54
CA LYS A 619 -12.45 51.71 -11.06
C LYS A 619 -12.61 51.73 -9.57
N TYR A 620 -11.82 52.55 -8.89
CA TYR A 620 -11.92 52.74 -7.45
C TYR A 620 -12.25 54.18 -7.07
N ASN A 621 -12.91 54.31 -5.93
CA ASN A 621 -13.19 55.59 -5.27
C ASN A 621 -13.22 55.35 -3.76
N LEU A 622 -12.35 56.05 -3.04
CA LEU A 622 -12.21 56.00 -1.58
C LEU A 622 -12.23 57.42 -1.04
N ALA A 623 -12.82 57.60 0.15
CA ALA A 623 -12.85 58.86 0.86
C ALA A 623 -12.26 58.66 2.26
N LEU A 624 -11.46 59.62 2.72
CA LEU A 624 -10.82 59.58 4.02
C LEU A 624 -11.02 60.93 4.73
N ASP A 625 -11.46 60.85 5.99
CA ASP A 625 -11.46 61.98 6.92
C ASP A 625 -10.20 61.89 7.78
N THR A 626 -9.36 62.94 7.78
CA THR A 626 -8.12 62.97 8.57
C THR A 626 -7.85 64.36 9.14
N GLU A 627 -7.22 64.39 10.32
CA GLU A 627 -6.72 65.61 10.96
C GLU A 627 -5.28 65.98 10.53
N TYR A 628 -4.64 65.15 9.70
CA TYR A 628 -3.26 65.31 9.26
C TYR A 628 -3.17 65.89 7.85
N GLU A 629 -2.11 66.66 7.59
CA GLU A 629 -1.93 67.40 6.33
C GLU A 629 -1.35 66.55 5.20
N VAL A 630 -1.24 65.23 5.36
CA VAL A 630 -0.62 64.33 4.37
C VAL A 630 -1.41 63.03 4.25
N VAL A 631 -1.59 62.57 3.02
CA VAL A 631 -2.19 61.27 2.69
C VAL A 631 -1.35 60.54 1.65
N SER A 632 -1.48 59.22 1.58
CA SER A 632 -0.87 58.39 0.54
C SER A 632 -1.83 57.28 0.13
N ILE A 633 -1.64 56.75 -1.08
CA ILE A 633 -2.39 55.60 -1.57
C ILE A 633 -1.45 54.43 -1.82
N GLU A 634 -1.92 53.23 -1.52
CA GLU A 634 -1.26 51.98 -1.84
C GLU A 634 -2.22 51.07 -2.60
N ILE A 635 -1.69 50.38 -3.59
CA ILE A 635 -2.44 49.47 -4.43
C ILE A 635 -1.65 48.17 -4.49
N GLU A 636 -2.27 47.08 -4.05
CA GLU A 636 -1.64 45.77 -3.92
C GLU A 636 -2.43 44.74 -4.72
N ALA A 637 -1.72 43.96 -5.54
CA ALA A 637 -2.27 42.76 -6.16
C ALA A 637 -2.53 41.70 -5.08
N THR A 638 -3.77 41.21 -4.97
CA THR A 638 -4.13 40.13 -4.02
C THR A 638 -4.20 38.77 -4.68
N SER A 639 -3.83 38.69 -5.95
CA SER A 639 -3.80 37.50 -6.80
C SER A 639 -2.65 37.63 -7.80
N ASN A 640 -2.35 36.57 -8.53
CA ASN A 640 -1.26 36.49 -9.53
C ASN A 640 -1.56 37.27 -10.84
N ALA A 641 -2.46 38.26 -10.78
CA ALA A 641 -2.75 39.10 -11.92
C ALA A 641 -1.83 40.32 -11.89
N ASP A 642 -1.17 40.60 -13.01
CA ASP A 642 -0.45 41.86 -13.18
C ASP A 642 -1.42 43.03 -13.17
N ILE A 643 -1.08 44.03 -12.37
CA ILE A 643 -1.86 45.25 -12.21
C ILE A 643 -1.03 46.46 -12.60
N PHE A 644 -1.65 47.38 -13.32
CA PHE A 644 -1.03 48.62 -13.76
C PHE A 644 -1.92 49.80 -13.33
N PRO A 645 -1.63 50.43 -12.18
CA PRO A 645 -2.39 51.59 -11.74
C PRO A 645 -2.21 52.78 -12.69
N LEU A 646 -3.31 53.35 -13.16
CA LEU A 646 -3.28 54.60 -13.92
C LEU A 646 -3.27 55.80 -12.96
N PRO A 647 -2.76 56.97 -13.39
CA PRO A 647 -2.76 58.17 -12.56
C PRO A 647 -4.14 58.49 -11.99
N ALA A 648 -4.22 58.54 -10.66
CA ALA A 648 -5.44 58.80 -9.92
C ALA A 648 -5.68 60.31 -9.74
N THR A 649 -6.92 60.69 -9.45
CA THR A 649 -7.29 62.06 -9.12
C THR A 649 -7.74 62.13 -7.66
N LEU A 650 -7.00 62.89 -6.86
CA LEU A 650 -7.35 63.25 -5.48
C LEU A 650 -8.06 64.61 -5.47
N VAL A 651 -9.21 64.70 -4.82
CA VAL A 651 -10.00 65.92 -4.65
C VAL A 651 -9.82 66.44 -3.22
N ASP A 652 -9.19 67.60 -3.09
CA ASP A 652 -8.92 68.35 -1.86
C ASP A 652 -9.68 69.68 -1.90
N GLY A 653 -10.93 69.69 -1.42
CA GLY A 653 -11.83 70.84 -1.52
C GLY A 653 -12.20 71.20 -2.97
N THR A 654 -11.56 72.24 -3.52
CA THR A 654 -11.72 72.65 -4.93
C THR A 654 -10.50 72.30 -5.80
N ARG A 655 -9.46 71.70 -5.21
CA ARG A 655 -8.24 71.28 -5.90
C ARG A 655 -8.38 69.83 -6.37
N ASN A 656 -8.02 69.59 -7.63
CA ASN A 656 -7.82 68.26 -8.17
C ASN A 656 -6.31 68.04 -8.33
N ILE A 657 -5.77 67.07 -7.61
CA ILE A 657 -4.36 66.69 -7.63
C ILE A 657 -4.24 65.38 -8.40
N SER A 658 -3.38 65.33 -9.41
CA SER A 658 -3.02 64.07 -10.08
C SER A 658 -2.03 63.33 -9.21
N VAL A 659 -2.32 62.07 -8.93
CA VAL A 659 -1.53 61.20 -8.07
C VAL A 659 -1.00 60.07 -8.93
N ALA A 660 0.31 60.01 -9.10
CA ALA A 660 0.98 58.85 -9.68
C ALA A 660 1.41 57.90 -8.56
N THR A 661 1.37 56.61 -8.84
CA THR A 661 1.93 55.57 -7.98
C THR A 661 3.13 54.94 -8.68
N HIS A 662 4.14 54.58 -7.90
CA HIS A 662 5.32 53.84 -8.36
C HIS A 662 5.35 52.47 -7.68
N LEU A 663 5.99 51.49 -8.32
CA LEU A 663 6.20 50.18 -7.73
C LEU A 663 7.14 50.34 -6.52
N CYS A 664 6.71 49.88 -5.35
CA CYS A 664 7.48 50.03 -4.11
C CYS A 664 7.86 48.68 -3.47
N GLY A 665 7.31 47.58 -3.95
CA GLY A 665 7.70 46.24 -3.51
C GLY A 665 7.00 45.15 -4.30
N MET A 666 7.63 43.98 -4.28
CA MET A 666 7.13 42.73 -4.85
C MET A 666 7.19 41.69 -3.74
N GLU A 667 6.06 41.09 -3.39
CA GLU A 667 5.98 40.14 -2.27
C GLU A 667 5.31 38.84 -2.70
N THR A 668 5.83 37.71 -2.21
CA THR A 668 5.25 36.40 -2.45
C THR A 668 4.25 35.99 -1.36
N GLU A 669 3.40 35.00 -1.64
CA GLU A 669 2.64 34.32 -0.60
C GLU A 669 3.52 33.57 0.41
N GLU A 670 3.00 33.33 1.61
CA GLU A 670 3.62 32.47 2.61
C GLU A 670 3.78 31.04 2.04
N THR A 671 5.01 30.65 1.75
CA THR A 671 5.35 29.35 1.17
C THR A 671 6.03 28.48 2.20
N LYS A 672 5.63 27.21 2.31
CA LYS A 672 6.17 26.31 3.32
C LYS A 672 7.54 25.77 2.86
N VAL A 673 8.60 26.15 3.55
CA VAL A 673 9.96 25.66 3.30
C VAL A 673 10.35 24.70 4.43
N TYR A 674 10.63 23.44 4.10
CA TYR A 674 10.98 22.42 5.09
C TYR A 674 12.39 22.64 5.68
N GLU A 675 12.76 21.82 6.66
CA GLU A 675 14.10 21.89 7.26
C GLU A 675 15.17 21.51 6.22
N GLY A 676 16.16 22.38 6.02
CA GLY A 676 17.24 22.17 5.05
C GLY A 676 17.87 23.46 4.54
N THR A 677 18.85 23.32 3.63
CA THR A 677 19.47 24.46 2.91
C THR A 677 18.75 24.66 1.58
N TYR A 678 18.44 25.91 1.25
CA TYR A 678 17.66 26.28 0.06
C TYR A 678 18.31 27.44 -0.69
N THR A 679 18.18 27.44 -2.02
CA THR A 679 18.59 28.52 -2.92
C THR A 679 17.35 29.26 -3.40
N LEU A 680 17.29 30.56 -3.14
CA LEU A 680 16.30 31.47 -3.75
C LEU A 680 16.89 32.00 -5.05
N ARG A 681 16.16 31.86 -6.16
CA ARG A 681 16.48 32.44 -7.46
C ARG A 681 15.39 33.39 -7.93
N THR A 682 15.74 34.51 -8.53
CA THR A 682 14.76 35.45 -9.09
C THR A 682 15.35 36.18 -10.30
N HIS A 683 14.55 36.32 -11.36
CA HIS A 683 14.94 37.07 -12.54
C HIS A 683 14.50 38.53 -12.38
N LEU A 684 15.47 39.45 -12.40
CA LEU A 684 15.26 40.87 -12.20
C LEU A 684 15.51 41.65 -13.49
N GLU A 685 14.56 42.49 -13.87
CA GLU A 685 14.70 43.47 -14.95
C GLU A 685 14.67 44.89 -14.37
N MET A 686 15.57 45.76 -14.84
CA MET A 686 15.60 47.16 -14.45
C MET A 686 15.50 48.07 -15.67
N THR A 687 14.39 48.80 -15.79
CA THR A 687 14.05 49.63 -16.97
C THR A 687 14.85 50.92 -17.06
N ASN A 688 15.32 51.45 -15.94
CA ASN A 688 15.99 52.75 -15.86
C ASN A 688 17.48 52.68 -15.48
N TYR A 689 18.12 51.50 -15.64
CA TYR A 689 19.48 51.21 -15.17
C TYR A 689 20.55 52.20 -15.67
N GLU A 690 20.45 52.73 -16.89
CA GLU A 690 21.39 53.71 -17.45
C GLU A 690 21.36 55.08 -16.73
N SER A 691 20.26 55.37 -16.03
CA SER A 691 20.02 56.65 -15.35
C SER A 691 20.25 56.61 -13.83
N ILE A 692 20.48 55.43 -13.26
CA ILE A 692 20.69 55.22 -11.82
C ILE A 692 22.14 55.49 -11.44
N ASN A 693 22.35 56.25 -10.37
CA ASN A 693 23.67 56.58 -9.82
C ASN A 693 23.78 56.13 -8.35
N ALA A 694 23.41 54.88 -8.08
CA ALA A 694 23.45 54.22 -6.77
C ALA A 694 24.07 52.82 -6.90
N ASP A 695 24.84 52.38 -5.89
CA ASP A 695 25.49 51.06 -5.90
C ASP A 695 24.52 49.93 -5.51
N VAL A 696 23.63 50.18 -4.54
CA VAL A 696 22.53 49.28 -4.15
C VAL A 696 21.26 49.79 -4.80
N VAL A 697 20.61 48.93 -5.57
CA VAL A 697 19.41 49.27 -6.36
C VAL A 697 18.16 48.58 -5.84
N GLY A 698 18.30 47.50 -5.08
CA GLY A 698 17.18 46.82 -4.45
C GLY A 698 17.62 45.97 -3.26
N LYS A 699 16.65 45.35 -2.59
CA LYS A 699 16.87 44.41 -1.49
C LYS A 699 15.95 43.21 -1.65
N VAL A 700 16.46 42.03 -1.33
CA VAL A 700 15.66 40.81 -1.14
C VAL A 700 15.60 40.49 0.34
N THR A 701 14.40 40.47 0.90
CA THR A 701 14.12 40.10 2.29
C THR A 701 13.40 38.76 2.32
N LEU A 702 13.96 37.82 3.08
CA LEU A 702 13.37 36.53 3.40
C LEU A 702 12.76 36.63 4.80
N SER A 703 11.44 36.59 4.88
CA SER A 703 10.68 36.77 6.12
C SER A 703 10.03 35.45 6.57
N PRO A 704 10.61 34.72 7.53
CA PRO A 704 9.98 33.55 8.13
C PRO A 704 8.82 33.96 9.05
N LYS A 705 7.76 33.15 9.09
CA LYS A 705 6.57 33.35 9.91
C LYS A 705 6.88 33.31 11.41
N PHE A 706 7.81 32.45 11.80
CA PHE A 706 8.30 32.30 13.17
C PHE A 706 9.83 32.36 13.18
N GLY A 707 10.40 33.55 12.92
CA GLY A 707 11.85 33.71 12.93
C GLY A 707 12.34 35.15 12.81
N THR A 708 13.63 35.30 12.47
CA THR A 708 14.25 36.59 12.19
C THR A 708 14.39 36.77 10.68
N GLU A 709 14.03 37.94 10.17
CA GLU A 709 14.15 38.28 8.76
C GLU A 709 15.62 38.34 8.33
N MET A 710 15.88 37.89 7.09
CA MET A 710 17.18 38.00 6.45
C MET A 710 17.07 38.91 5.23
N THR A 711 17.84 39.98 5.18
CA THR A 711 17.87 40.89 4.03
C THR A 711 19.22 40.84 3.34
N LYS A 712 19.21 40.77 2.01
CA LYS A 712 20.40 40.88 1.15
C LYS A 712 20.24 42.01 0.14
N ASP A 713 21.31 42.76 -0.07
CA ASP A 713 21.34 43.86 -1.03
C ASP A 713 21.47 43.32 -2.47
N ILE A 714 20.85 44.02 -3.42
CA ILE A 714 20.99 43.83 -4.87
C ILE A 714 21.82 45.00 -5.40
N TYR A 715 22.93 44.71 -6.08
CA TYR A 715 23.84 45.75 -6.56
C TYR A 715 23.67 46.03 -8.06
N LEU A 716 23.79 47.30 -8.45
CA LEU A 716 23.73 47.73 -9.86
C LEU A 716 24.76 47.00 -10.73
N ARG A 717 25.95 46.75 -10.18
CA ARG A 717 27.08 46.12 -10.88
C ARG A 717 26.84 44.67 -11.30
N ASP A 718 25.84 44.01 -10.71
CA ASP A 718 25.53 42.61 -10.99
C ASP A 718 24.61 42.49 -12.22
N PHE A 719 23.95 43.58 -12.63
CA PHE A 719 23.11 43.61 -13.83
C PHE A 719 23.93 43.59 -15.12
N SER A 720 23.39 42.91 -16.13
CA SER A 720 23.94 42.85 -17.48
C SER A 720 23.88 44.20 -18.20
N GLU A 721 24.57 44.31 -19.34
CA GLU A 721 24.48 45.48 -20.23
C GLU A 721 23.07 45.70 -20.82
N THR A 722 22.14 44.78 -20.63
CA THR A 722 20.73 44.90 -21.03
C THR A 722 19.79 45.23 -19.87
N GLY A 723 20.33 45.43 -18.66
CA GLY A 723 19.54 45.76 -17.47
C GLY A 723 18.85 44.55 -16.84
N THR A 724 19.36 43.34 -17.03
CA THR A 724 18.80 42.09 -16.48
C THR A 724 19.76 41.40 -15.51
N LEU A 725 19.25 40.72 -14.49
CA LEU A 725 20.02 39.97 -13.49
C LEU A 725 19.27 38.72 -13.05
N ASP A 726 19.90 37.55 -13.20
CA ASP A 726 19.48 36.32 -12.51
C ASP A 726 20.10 36.33 -11.11
N TYR A 727 19.32 36.74 -10.11
CA TYR A 727 19.79 36.86 -8.73
C TYR A 727 19.61 35.56 -7.97
N GLU A 728 20.66 35.09 -7.30
CA GLU A 728 20.64 33.86 -6.52
C GLU A 728 21.15 34.08 -5.09
N THR A 729 20.47 33.50 -4.10
CA THR A 729 20.88 33.54 -2.70
C THR A 729 20.54 32.28 -1.93
N VAL A 730 21.52 31.73 -1.22
CA VAL A 730 21.33 30.58 -0.32
C VAL A 730 20.91 31.02 1.09
N PHE A 731 20.01 30.26 1.70
CA PHE A 731 19.56 30.38 3.09
C PHE A 731 19.28 29.01 3.73
N ASN A 732 19.28 28.94 5.06
CA ASN A 732 18.92 27.74 5.81
C ASN A 732 17.52 27.91 6.41
N SER A 733 16.67 26.91 6.23
CA SER A 733 15.34 26.83 6.81
C SER A 733 15.29 25.81 7.95
N PRO A 734 14.73 26.14 9.12
CA PRO A 734 14.44 25.18 10.19
C PRO A 734 13.09 24.47 10.00
N GLY A 735 12.40 24.66 8.87
CA GLY A 735 11.05 24.15 8.64
C GLY A 735 9.95 25.14 9.02
N ASP A 736 9.75 26.20 8.21
CA ASP A 736 8.80 27.29 8.47
C ASP A 736 8.11 27.79 7.19
N TYR A 737 7.14 28.70 7.32
CA TYR A 737 6.55 29.44 6.22
C TYR A 737 7.35 30.72 5.95
N TYR A 738 7.74 30.97 4.70
CA TYR A 738 8.50 32.15 4.29
C TYR A 738 7.68 33.01 3.32
N SER A 739 7.73 34.33 3.48
CA SER A 739 7.45 35.28 2.40
C SER A 739 8.75 35.90 1.90
N PHE A 740 8.83 36.13 0.60
CA PHE A 740 9.97 36.75 -0.06
C PHE A 740 9.56 38.12 -0.57
N VAL A 741 10.30 39.15 -0.18
CA VAL A 741 10.02 40.55 -0.52
C VAL A 741 11.20 41.12 -1.30
N ILE A 742 10.94 41.63 -2.50
CA ILE A 742 11.92 42.34 -3.32
C ILE A 742 11.51 43.82 -3.34
N GLU A 743 12.36 44.68 -2.80
CA GLU A 743 12.09 46.11 -2.68
C GLU A 743 13.10 46.92 -3.50
N PRO A 744 12.65 47.78 -4.43
CA PRO A 744 13.54 48.76 -5.06
C PRO A 744 14.04 49.79 -4.05
N VAL A 745 15.27 50.24 -4.23
CA VAL A 745 15.91 51.27 -3.40
C VAL A 745 16.16 52.53 -4.21
N GLY A 746 15.66 53.66 -3.71
CA GLY A 746 15.86 54.97 -4.34
C GLY A 746 14.96 55.15 -5.57
N GLU A 747 15.56 55.54 -6.70
CA GLU A 747 14.84 55.76 -7.96
C GLU A 747 14.82 54.52 -8.86
N ALA A 748 15.32 53.37 -8.40
CA ALA A 748 15.42 52.15 -9.20
C ALA A 748 14.03 51.57 -9.55
N GLU A 749 13.79 51.30 -10.83
CA GLU A 749 12.59 50.60 -11.31
C GLU A 749 12.93 49.12 -11.52
N LEU A 750 12.81 48.33 -10.46
CA LEU A 750 13.06 46.89 -10.48
C LEU A 750 11.77 46.10 -10.66
N LEU A 751 11.76 45.20 -11.63
CA LEU A 751 10.70 44.24 -11.87
C LEU A 751 11.25 42.82 -11.72
N SER A 752 10.41 41.93 -11.23
CA SER A 752 10.69 40.50 -11.17
C SER A 752 9.49 39.78 -11.78
N ASP A 753 9.76 38.84 -12.67
CA ASP A 753 8.72 38.00 -13.27
C ASP A 753 8.55 36.67 -12.52
N SER A 754 9.55 36.28 -11.71
CA SER A 754 9.57 34.99 -11.04
C SER A 754 10.45 34.98 -9.78
N VAL A 755 9.97 34.30 -8.73
CA VAL A 755 10.75 33.91 -7.56
C VAL A 755 10.70 32.38 -7.47
N CYS A 756 11.85 31.75 -7.31
CA CYS A 756 11.99 30.30 -7.20
C CYS A 756 12.77 29.95 -5.94
N VAL A 757 12.32 28.95 -5.19
CA VAL A 757 13.02 28.41 -4.02
C VAL A 757 13.30 26.95 -4.27
N GLU A 758 14.57 26.56 -4.31
CA GLU A 758 14.97 25.17 -4.51
C GLU A 758 15.75 24.62 -3.33
N LYS A 759 15.61 23.32 -3.01
CA LYS A 759 16.51 22.69 -2.03
C LYS A 759 17.92 22.74 -2.62
N THR A 760 18.85 23.34 -1.88
CA THR A 760 20.24 23.43 -2.30
C THR A 760 20.82 22.00 -2.32
N PRO A 761 21.35 21.54 -3.45
CA PRO A 761 21.95 20.22 -3.56
C PRO A 761 23.14 20.05 -2.62
N ASP A 762 23.31 18.85 -2.07
CA ASP A 762 24.56 18.52 -1.37
C ASP A 762 25.73 18.40 -2.37
N TYR A 763 25.45 17.93 -3.59
CA TYR A 763 26.42 17.65 -4.67
C TYR A 763 25.88 18.05 -6.05
N ASP A 764 26.70 18.05 -7.10
CA ASP A 764 26.40 18.19 -8.53
C ASP A 764 26.75 16.87 -9.22
N ILE A 765 25.91 16.27 -10.09
CA ILE A 765 26.15 14.90 -10.58
C ILE A 765 26.23 14.78 -12.09
N PHE A 766 27.35 14.22 -12.54
CA PHE A 766 27.69 14.04 -13.94
C PHE A 766 27.65 12.56 -14.30
N SER A 767 26.76 12.18 -15.21
CA SER A 767 26.60 10.78 -15.67
C SER A 767 27.02 10.57 -17.13
N THR A 768 27.59 9.42 -17.44
CA THR A 768 27.98 8.97 -18.77
C THR A 768 27.13 7.76 -19.15
N TYR A 769 26.79 7.61 -20.44
CA TYR A 769 25.92 6.56 -20.95
C TYR A 769 26.60 5.66 -21.98
N ASN A 770 26.16 4.42 -22.04
CA ASN A 770 26.42 3.40 -23.04
C ASN A 770 25.57 3.63 -24.29
N HIS A 771 25.83 2.87 -25.35
CA HIS A 771 25.15 3.03 -26.64
C HIS A 771 23.66 2.65 -26.63
N ASP A 772 23.24 1.80 -25.69
CA ASP A 772 21.84 1.41 -25.43
C ASP A 772 21.11 2.41 -24.54
N GLY A 773 21.81 3.43 -24.04
CA GLY A 773 21.30 4.40 -23.09
C GLY A 773 21.70 4.08 -21.65
N THR A 774 22.10 2.85 -21.30
CA THR A 774 22.47 2.48 -19.92
C THR A 774 23.68 3.31 -19.36
N ILE A 775 23.94 3.46 -18.04
CA ILE A 775 24.77 4.52 -17.41
C ILE A 775 26.02 3.72 -17.30
N SER A 776 27.05 4.15 -17.99
CA SER A 776 28.36 3.61 -17.70
C SER A 776 28.87 4.17 -16.40
N ARG A 777 28.67 5.46 -16.10
CA ARG A 777 29.30 6.13 -14.95
C ARG A 777 28.47 7.26 -14.35
N SER A 778 28.54 7.48 -13.04
CA SER A 778 28.02 8.69 -12.35
C SER A 778 29.11 9.27 -11.45
N GLU A 779 29.35 10.59 -11.49
CA GLU A 779 30.40 11.33 -10.77
C GLU A 779 29.80 12.49 -9.95
N TYR A 780 30.39 12.82 -8.79
CA TYR A 780 29.80 13.73 -7.80
C TYR A 780 30.72 14.93 -7.51
N TYR A 781 30.20 16.14 -7.62
CA TYR A 781 30.93 17.40 -7.47
C TYR A 781 30.28 18.25 -6.36
N ASP A 782 30.99 19.17 -5.74
CA ASP A 782 30.38 20.19 -4.89
C ASP A 782 29.75 21.27 -5.77
N LEU A 783 28.94 22.16 -5.18
CA LEU A 783 28.30 23.28 -5.89
C LEU A 783 29.28 24.31 -6.47
N ASN A 784 30.58 24.20 -6.16
CA ASN A 784 31.63 25.01 -6.75
C ASN A 784 32.33 24.30 -7.93
N GLY A 785 31.86 23.12 -8.31
CA GLY A 785 32.41 22.30 -9.39
C GLY A 785 33.68 21.52 -9.02
N ASN A 786 34.00 21.39 -7.74
CA ASN A 786 35.11 20.54 -7.29
C ASN A 786 34.64 19.11 -7.06
N ARG A 787 35.49 18.11 -7.29
CA ARG A 787 35.17 16.71 -6.96
C ARG A 787 34.92 16.55 -5.47
N THR A 788 33.86 15.84 -5.10
CA THR A 788 33.50 15.60 -3.69
C THR A 788 33.08 14.15 -3.46
N LEU A 789 33.07 13.75 -2.20
CA LEU A 789 32.66 12.41 -1.79
C LEU A 789 31.22 12.43 -1.32
N THR A 790 30.46 11.38 -1.66
CA THR A 790 29.17 11.09 -1.02
C THR A 790 29.36 10.65 0.42
N ASP A 791 28.26 10.51 1.15
CA ASP A 791 28.23 9.96 2.51
C ASP A 791 28.75 8.51 2.59
N GLU A 792 28.80 7.81 1.45
CA GLU A 792 29.39 6.47 1.31
C GLU A 792 30.91 6.51 1.08
N GLY A 793 31.50 7.71 1.01
CA GLY A 793 32.93 7.91 0.75
C GLY A 793 33.31 7.74 -0.74
N VAL A 794 32.35 7.87 -1.66
CA VAL A 794 32.53 7.59 -3.09
C VAL A 794 32.38 8.87 -3.91
N PHE A 795 33.28 9.10 -4.87
CA PHE A 795 33.18 10.18 -5.86
C PHE A 795 32.47 9.72 -7.14
N ALA A 796 32.66 8.48 -7.56
CA ALA A 796 32.02 7.98 -8.78
C ALA A 796 31.65 6.50 -8.73
N TYR A 797 30.57 6.15 -9.44
CA TYR A 797 30.06 4.79 -9.62
C TYR A 797 30.17 4.41 -11.09
N GLU A 798 30.53 3.17 -11.40
CA GLU A 798 30.54 2.63 -12.77
C GLU A 798 29.78 1.31 -12.85
N TYR A 799 29.07 1.05 -13.96
CA TYR A 799 28.12 -0.05 -14.08
C TYR A 799 28.32 -0.90 -15.35
N GLU A 800 28.04 -2.20 -15.24
CA GLU A 800 27.89 -3.11 -16.38
C GLU A 800 26.56 -3.88 -16.30
N TYR A 801 25.99 -4.19 -17.45
CA TYR A 801 24.64 -4.77 -17.57
C TYR A 801 24.62 -6.08 -18.36
N ASP A 802 23.67 -6.97 -18.04
CA ASP A 802 23.38 -8.16 -18.85
C ASP A 802 22.43 -7.86 -20.04
N ASP A 803 22.25 -8.84 -20.94
CA ASP A 803 21.34 -8.75 -22.09
C ASP A 803 19.87 -8.46 -21.72
N ASN A 804 19.49 -8.57 -20.45
CA ASN A 804 18.15 -8.29 -19.93
C ASN A 804 18.06 -6.96 -19.18
N GLY A 805 19.12 -6.16 -19.24
CA GLY A 805 19.29 -4.86 -18.64
C GLY A 805 19.79 -4.88 -17.20
N ASN A 806 19.90 -6.02 -16.50
CA ASN A 806 20.19 -6.00 -15.04
C ASN A 806 21.63 -5.56 -14.75
N ALA A 807 21.86 -4.73 -13.73
CA ALA A 807 23.21 -4.33 -13.31
C ALA A 807 23.95 -5.54 -12.72
N ILE A 808 24.89 -6.08 -13.49
CA ILE A 808 25.68 -7.25 -13.11
C ILE A 808 27.03 -6.89 -12.50
N VAL A 809 27.52 -5.66 -12.69
CA VAL A 809 28.71 -5.15 -12.02
C VAL A 809 28.49 -3.70 -11.59
N VAL A 810 28.94 -3.35 -10.38
CA VAL A 810 29.02 -1.96 -9.89
C VAL A 810 30.41 -1.72 -9.29
N ARG A 811 31.06 -0.60 -9.62
CA ARG A 811 32.40 -0.21 -9.12
C ARG A 811 32.37 1.18 -8.47
N TYR A 812 33.17 1.39 -7.43
CA TYR A 812 33.25 2.64 -6.68
C TYR A 812 34.64 3.29 -6.82
N TYR A 813 34.68 4.61 -7.00
CA TYR A 813 35.91 5.36 -7.24
C TYR A 813 36.03 6.60 -6.33
N ASP A 814 37.27 6.94 -5.96
CA ASP A 814 37.64 8.16 -5.22
C ASP A 814 37.75 9.41 -6.13
N THR A 815 38.04 10.57 -5.53
CA THR A 815 38.21 11.83 -6.26
C THR A 815 39.41 11.84 -7.23
N ASN A 816 40.28 10.84 -7.19
CA ASN A 816 41.38 10.63 -8.14
C ASN A 816 41.03 9.62 -9.26
N ASN A 817 39.78 9.14 -9.33
CA ASN A 817 39.34 8.05 -10.21
C ASN A 817 40.07 6.71 -9.94
N SER A 818 40.49 6.47 -8.71
CA SER A 818 41.04 5.19 -8.27
C SER A 818 39.94 4.38 -7.55
N PRO A 819 39.90 3.04 -7.70
CA PRO A 819 38.95 2.22 -6.95
C PRO A 819 39.04 2.50 -5.45
N VAL A 820 37.90 2.59 -4.77
CA VAL A 820 37.82 2.90 -3.33
C VAL A 820 36.83 1.99 -2.64
N ILE A 821 37.15 1.56 -1.42
CA ILE A 821 36.19 0.85 -0.57
C ILE A 821 35.10 1.82 -0.10
N SER A 822 33.84 1.53 -0.45
CA SER A 822 32.68 2.28 0.05
C SER A 822 32.41 1.98 1.52
N SER A 823 31.47 2.70 2.14
CA SER A 823 30.96 2.43 3.48
C SER A 823 30.43 0.98 3.67
N ASP A 824 30.00 0.32 2.59
CA ASP A 824 29.56 -1.08 2.58
C ASP A 824 30.72 -2.10 2.67
N GLY A 825 31.97 -1.64 2.54
CA GLY A 825 33.18 -2.42 2.79
C GLY A 825 33.77 -3.12 1.57
N TYR A 826 33.43 -2.71 0.33
CA TYR A 826 34.03 -3.22 -0.90
C TYR A 826 34.12 -2.14 -2.00
N ALA A 827 34.96 -2.35 -3.00
CA ALA A 827 35.19 -1.44 -4.13
C ALA A 827 34.45 -1.85 -5.42
N GLU A 828 34.03 -3.12 -5.53
CA GLU A 828 33.26 -3.62 -6.67
C GLU A 828 32.33 -4.78 -6.26
N VAL A 829 31.14 -4.89 -6.87
CA VAL A 829 30.16 -5.97 -6.63
C VAL A 829 29.64 -6.56 -7.94
N HIS A 830 29.56 -7.90 -8.01
CA HIS A 830 29.08 -8.65 -9.19
C HIS A 830 27.82 -9.45 -8.87
N ARG A 831 26.87 -9.57 -9.80
CA ARG A 831 25.57 -10.24 -9.59
C ARG A 831 25.18 -11.19 -10.73
N ALA A 832 24.41 -12.22 -10.41
CA ALA A 832 23.77 -13.11 -11.40
C ALA A 832 22.32 -13.45 -11.05
N TYR A 833 21.47 -13.61 -12.09
CA TYR A 833 20.03 -13.81 -11.96
C TYR A 833 19.52 -15.07 -12.68
N ASN A 834 18.42 -15.68 -12.19
CA ASN A 834 17.73 -16.78 -12.89
C ASN A 834 16.80 -16.28 -14.02
N LYS A 835 16.12 -17.20 -14.71
CA LYS A 835 15.21 -16.88 -15.83
C LYS A 835 13.94 -16.11 -15.41
N LEU A 836 13.61 -16.15 -14.13
CA LEU A 836 12.52 -15.38 -13.53
C LEU A 836 13.00 -14.00 -13.01
N LYS A 837 14.28 -13.65 -13.25
CA LYS A 837 14.97 -12.42 -12.80
C LYS A 837 15.18 -12.31 -11.28
N TYR A 838 15.24 -13.44 -10.59
CA TYR A 838 15.60 -13.46 -9.16
C TYR A 838 17.11 -13.61 -9.00
N LEU A 839 17.70 -12.89 -8.03
CA LEU A 839 19.12 -12.95 -7.71
C LEU A 839 19.51 -14.37 -7.30
N THR A 840 20.64 -14.86 -7.78
CA THR A 840 21.16 -16.22 -7.49
C THR A 840 22.59 -16.23 -7.01
N HIS A 841 23.34 -15.15 -7.25
CA HIS A 841 24.73 -15.03 -6.83
C HIS A 841 25.10 -13.55 -6.68
N GLU A 842 25.92 -13.23 -5.68
CA GLU A 842 26.57 -11.92 -5.51
C GLU A 842 28.00 -12.11 -4.98
N SER A 843 28.97 -11.32 -5.46
CA SER A 843 30.37 -11.34 -5.01
C SER A 843 30.97 -9.93 -4.89
N TYR A 844 31.94 -9.75 -3.99
CA TYR A 844 32.53 -8.46 -3.62
C TYR A 844 34.04 -8.45 -3.83
N TYR A 845 34.58 -7.30 -4.21
CA TYR A 845 35.98 -7.13 -4.60
C TYR A 845 36.59 -5.86 -3.99
N GLY A 846 37.88 -5.89 -3.70
CA GLY A 846 38.66 -4.77 -3.16
C GLY A 846 39.24 -3.85 -4.24
N GLU A 847 40.02 -2.85 -3.81
CA GLU A 847 40.60 -1.82 -4.70
C GLU A 847 41.57 -2.39 -5.74
N ASP A 848 42.15 -3.56 -5.48
CA ASP A 848 43.04 -4.29 -6.39
C ASP A 848 42.30 -5.21 -7.37
N GLY A 849 40.96 -5.26 -7.29
CA GLY A 849 40.12 -6.17 -8.05
C GLY A 849 40.17 -7.62 -7.58
N ALA A 850 40.77 -7.91 -6.42
CA ALA A 850 40.72 -9.23 -5.81
C ALA A 850 39.43 -9.41 -4.99
N PRO A 851 38.89 -10.65 -4.87
CA PRO A 851 37.78 -10.94 -3.97
C PRO A 851 38.07 -10.45 -2.55
N LEU A 852 37.09 -9.81 -1.91
CA LEU A 852 37.24 -9.21 -0.58
C LEU A 852 36.11 -9.68 0.33
N ALA A 853 36.46 -10.20 1.51
CA ALA A 853 35.47 -10.50 2.53
C ALA A 853 34.86 -9.20 3.11
N ASN A 854 33.52 -9.09 3.07
CA ASN A 854 32.80 -7.97 3.65
C ASN A 854 32.83 -7.97 5.19
N GLN A 855 32.18 -7.00 5.84
CA GLN A 855 32.13 -6.89 7.31
C GLN A 855 31.52 -8.12 8.02
N MET A 856 30.73 -8.93 7.30
CA MET A 856 30.15 -10.19 7.79
C MET A 856 31.04 -11.40 7.52
N GLY A 857 32.23 -11.23 6.93
CA GLY A 857 33.26 -12.26 6.79
C GLY A 857 33.10 -13.19 5.57
N TYR A 858 32.39 -12.77 4.53
CA TYR A 858 32.29 -13.53 3.26
C TYR A 858 32.54 -12.63 2.05
N ALA A 859 33.11 -13.20 0.99
CA ALA A 859 33.41 -12.50 -0.26
C ALA A 859 32.36 -12.74 -1.34
N SER A 860 31.52 -13.78 -1.21
CA SER A 860 30.38 -14.01 -2.09
C SER A 860 29.30 -14.83 -1.40
N PHE A 861 28.10 -14.85 -1.97
CA PHE A 861 27.10 -15.85 -1.64
C PHE A 861 26.37 -16.37 -2.87
N ASP A 862 26.01 -17.65 -2.81
CA ASP A 862 25.10 -18.30 -3.73
C ASP A 862 23.75 -18.48 -3.07
N GLN A 863 22.66 -18.32 -3.81
CA GLN A 863 21.32 -18.63 -3.31
C GLN A 863 20.46 -19.40 -4.32
N GLU A 864 19.72 -20.38 -3.80
CA GLU A 864 18.64 -21.06 -4.50
C GLU A 864 17.32 -20.40 -4.12
N VAL A 865 16.56 -19.99 -5.13
CA VAL A 865 15.24 -19.37 -4.95
C VAL A 865 14.15 -20.29 -5.47
N ASP A 866 13.00 -20.29 -4.82
CA ASP A 866 11.82 -20.95 -5.38
C ASP A 866 11.18 -20.13 -6.52
N ALA A 867 10.18 -20.69 -7.18
CA ALA A 867 9.48 -20.03 -8.28
C ALA A 867 8.65 -18.79 -7.84
N LEU A 868 8.60 -18.47 -6.54
CA LEU A 868 8.03 -17.23 -6.00
C LEU A 868 9.13 -16.20 -5.65
N GLY A 869 10.40 -16.53 -5.86
CA GLY A 869 11.55 -15.66 -5.59
C GLY A 869 12.04 -15.70 -4.14
N ARG A 870 11.63 -16.69 -3.35
CA ARG A 870 11.99 -16.80 -1.94
C ARG A 870 13.27 -17.62 -1.77
N PRO A 871 14.26 -17.16 -0.99
CA PRO A 871 15.51 -17.91 -0.77
C PRO A 871 15.29 -19.21 0.00
N THR A 872 15.46 -20.35 -0.65
CA THR A 872 15.34 -21.69 -0.03
C THR A 872 16.66 -22.25 0.47
N TYR A 873 17.78 -21.76 -0.06
CA TYR A 873 19.12 -22.12 0.37
C TYR A 873 20.06 -20.95 0.09
N ILE A 874 20.92 -20.59 1.04
CA ILE A 874 21.93 -19.55 0.89
C ILE A 874 23.25 -20.12 1.40
N ARG A 875 24.31 -19.98 0.62
CA ARG A 875 25.68 -20.41 0.96
C ARG A 875 26.64 -19.25 0.82
N TYR A 876 27.44 -19.01 1.84
CA TYR A 876 28.42 -17.94 1.90
C TYR A 876 29.81 -18.49 1.64
N ASN A 877 30.59 -17.81 0.80
CA ASN A 877 31.91 -18.26 0.40
C ASN A 877 33.01 -17.22 0.72
N ASP A 878 34.22 -17.70 0.98
CA ASP A 878 35.44 -16.92 1.16
C ASP A 878 35.98 -16.36 -0.17
N GLU A 879 37.13 -15.69 -0.08
CA GLU A 879 37.86 -15.08 -1.20
C GLU A 879 38.37 -16.12 -2.23
N GLU A 880 38.49 -17.40 -1.84
CA GLU A 880 38.85 -18.50 -2.73
C GLU A 880 37.61 -19.17 -3.38
N GLY A 881 36.40 -18.70 -3.03
CA GLY A 881 35.12 -19.26 -3.48
C GLY A 881 34.73 -20.55 -2.75
N LYS A 882 35.29 -20.81 -1.57
CA LYS A 882 34.95 -21.97 -0.73
C LYS A 882 33.96 -21.58 0.36
N PRO A 883 33.03 -22.46 0.77
CA PRO A 883 32.10 -22.16 1.85
C PRO A 883 32.84 -21.78 3.14
N THR A 884 32.40 -20.72 3.83
CA THR A 884 33.08 -20.18 5.02
C THR A 884 32.11 -19.79 6.13
N ILE A 885 32.52 -19.94 7.39
CA ILE A 885 31.71 -19.48 8.53
C ILE A 885 31.76 -17.96 8.63
N THR A 886 30.59 -17.35 8.57
CA THR A 886 30.41 -15.89 8.59
C THR A 886 30.15 -15.35 10.00
N GLY A 887 29.95 -14.04 10.11
CA GLY A 887 29.44 -13.37 11.32
C GLY A 887 28.10 -13.96 11.81
N TYR A 888 27.33 -14.61 10.92
CA TYR A 888 26.11 -15.34 11.28
C TYR A 888 26.35 -16.69 11.97
N LYS A 889 27.63 -17.10 12.13
CA LYS A 889 28.06 -18.36 12.76
C LYS A 889 27.74 -19.64 11.97
N TYR A 890 27.39 -19.53 10.70
CA TYR A 890 27.21 -20.66 9.78
C TYR A 890 27.71 -20.31 8.37
N ALA A 891 27.96 -21.34 7.54
CA ALA A 891 28.41 -21.21 6.15
C ALA A 891 27.27 -21.34 5.15
N ALA A 892 26.18 -22.03 5.51
CA ALA A 892 24.96 -22.01 4.73
C ALA A 892 23.71 -22.14 5.60
N VAL A 893 22.58 -21.67 5.06
CA VAL A 893 21.26 -21.79 5.68
C VAL A 893 20.24 -22.28 4.65
N LYS A 894 19.44 -23.27 5.04
CA LYS A 894 18.31 -23.77 4.27
C LYS A 894 17.01 -23.30 4.90
N LYS A 895 16.06 -22.82 4.10
CA LYS A 895 14.77 -22.29 4.57
C LYS A 895 13.59 -22.99 3.91
N LYS A 896 12.46 -23.07 4.63
CA LYS A 896 11.14 -23.41 4.07
C LYS A 896 10.12 -22.38 4.53
N TYR A 897 9.10 -22.16 3.71
CA TYR A 897 8.08 -21.13 3.92
C TYR A 897 6.68 -21.76 3.99
N ASN A 898 5.78 -21.14 4.74
CA ASN A 898 4.34 -21.39 4.62
C ASN A 898 3.71 -20.56 3.48
N ASP A 899 2.39 -20.67 3.36
CA ASP A 899 1.58 -19.99 2.35
C ASP A 899 1.52 -18.46 2.53
N GLU A 900 1.84 -17.98 3.74
CA GLU A 900 1.89 -16.55 4.08
C GLU A 900 3.30 -15.94 3.85
N ASN A 901 4.22 -16.69 3.24
CA ASN A 901 5.63 -16.34 3.06
C ASN A 901 6.43 -16.17 4.37
N LEU A 902 5.95 -16.77 5.46
CA LEU A 902 6.66 -16.82 6.73
C LEU A 902 7.57 -18.05 6.76
N VAL A 903 8.78 -17.91 7.29
CA VAL A 903 9.73 -19.01 7.42
C VAL A 903 9.24 -19.99 8.49
N ILE A 904 9.01 -21.25 8.13
CA ILE A 904 8.56 -22.30 9.06
C ILE A 904 9.66 -23.27 9.45
N TYR A 905 10.81 -23.20 8.78
CA TYR A 905 11.93 -24.08 9.05
C TYR A 905 13.23 -23.43 8.59
N GLU A 906 14.26 -23.55 9.42
CA GLU A 906 15.64 -23.21 9.10
C GLU A 906 16.60 -24.31 9.54
N ALA A 907 17.67 -24.49 8.76
CA ALA A 907 18.74 -25.44 9.02
C ALA A 907 20.08 -24.81 8.68
N TYR A 908 21.04 -24.87 9.61
CA TYR A 908 22.38 -24.30 9.49
C TYR A 908 23.42 -25.38 9.12
N TYR A 909 24.41 -25.00 8.33
CA TYR A 909 25.43 -25.90 7.79
C TYR A 909 26.83 -25.31 7.92
N ASP A 910 27.81 -26.19 8.04
CA ASP A 910 29.23 -25.87 8.11
C ASP A 910 29.88 -25.76 6.72
N GLU A 911 31.19 -25.55 6.69
CA GLU A 911 31.99 -25.38 5.48
C GLU A 911 32.05 -26.66 4.61
N ASN A 912 31.80 -27.83 5.20
CA ASN A 912 31.76 -29.11 4.50
C ASN A 912 30.36 -29.41 3.91
N GLY A 913 29.36 -28.60 4.28
CA GLY A 913 27.96 -28.84 3.93
C GLY A 913 27.25 -29.83 4.89
N ASP A 914 27.86 -30.13 6.03
CA ASP A 914 27.28 -30.95 7.09
C ASP A 914 26.45 -30.07 8.05
N ARG A 915 25.52 -30.68 8.80
CA ARG A 915 24.69 -29.96 9.77
C ARG A 915 25.56 -29.35 10.88
N LEU A 916 25.40 -28.05 11.11
CA LEU A 916 26.18 -27.32 12.11
C LEU A 916 25.39 -27.13 13.40
N SER A 917 25.89 -27.67 14.52
CA SER A 917 25.37 -27.33 15.86
C SER A 917 25.88 -25.95 16.27
N MET A 918 24.95 -25.01 16.43
CA MET A 918 25.19 -23.64 16.86
C MET A 918 25.66 -23.61 18.32
N GLU A 919 26.13 -22.44 18.78
CA GLU A 919 26.58 -22.26 20.17
C GLU A 919 25.48 -22.61 21.20
N GLU A 920 24.21 -22.52 20.86
CA GLU A 920 23.11 -22.90 21.76
C GLU A 920 22.73 -24.40 21.68
N GLY A 921 23.46 -25.20 20.91
CA GLY A 921 23.34 -26.67 20.88
C GLY A 921 22.37 -27.25 19.84
N TYR A 922 21.61 -26.41 19.14
CA TYR A 922 20.72 -26.81 18.04
C TYR A 922 21.38 -26.61 16.68
N SER A 923 20.96 -27.35 15.65
CA SER A 923 21.39 -27.16 14.27
C SER A 923 20.28 -26.66 13.34
N GLY A 924 19.03 -26.62 13.79
CA GLY A 924 17.91 -26.02 13.07
C GLY A 924 16.78 -25.57 13.96
N CYS A 925 15.78 -24.94 13.35
CA CYS A 925 14.58 -24.45 14.01
C CYS A 925 13.34 -24.77 13.17
N ARG A 926 12.21 -25.04 13.83
CA ARG A 926 10.86 -25.06 13.23
C ARG A 926 9.99 -24.00 13.90
N TYR A 927 9.17 -23.32 13.11
CA TYR A 927 8.34 -22.21 13.59
C TYR A 927 6.87 -22.44 13.28
N ASP A 928 6.00 -22.12 14.23
CA ASP A 928 4.57 -21.92 13.98
C ASP A 928 4.17 -20.48 14.28
N TYR A 929 3.06 -20.06 13.68
CA TYR A 929 2.54 -18.70 13.72
C TYR A 929 1.09 -18.67 14.16
N ASP A 930 0.68 -17.58 14.82
CA ASP A 930 -0.73 -17.29 15.09
C ASP A 930 -1.45 -16.75 13.84
N LYS A 931 -2.76 -16.51 13.96
CA LYS A 931 -3.60 -16.03 12.84
C LYS A 931 -3.28 -14.61 12.36
N THR A 932 -2.47 -13.87 13.11
CA THR A 932 -2.04 -12.50 12.80
C THR A 932 -0.59 -12.43 12.31
N GLY A 933 0.09 -13.59 12.21
CA GLY A 933 1.45 -13.69 11.71
C GLY A 933 2.54 -13.55 12.78
N HIS A 934 2.20 -13.55 14.08
CA HIS A 934 3.23 -13.57 15.13
C HIS A 934 3.75 -14.99 15.34
N ARG A 935 5.05 -15.13 15.62
CA ARG A 935 5.70 -16.42 15.85
C ARG A 935 5.26 -16.99 17.21
N SER A 936 4.28 -17.88 17.19
CA SER A 936 3.66 -18.49 18.37
C SER A 936 4.42 -19.70 18.89
N LYS A 937 5.30 -20.31 18.09
CA LYS A 937 6.08 -21.48 18.52
C LYS A 937 7.45 -21.53 17.88
N ILE A 938 8.44 -21.99 18.64
CA ILE A 938 9.79 -22.31 18.18
C ILE A 938 10.17 -23.68 18.71
N VAL A 939 10.57 -24.59 17.82
CA VAL A 939 11.15 -25.89 18.18
C VAL A 939 12.59 -25.94 17.69
N TYR A 940 13.53 -26.20 18.60
CA TYR A 940 14.95 -26.31 18.31
C TYR A 940 15.30 -27.74 17.95
N LEU A 941 16.07 -27.93 16.88
CA LEU A 941 16.27 -29.23 16.23
C LEU A 941 17.75 -29.64 16.24
N ASP A 942 18.01 -30.94 16.34
CA ASP A 942 19.32 -31.54 16.10
C ASP A 942 19.60 -31.74 14.60
N ASP A 943 20.73 -32.39 14.29
CA ASP A 943 21.18 -32.71 12.94
C ASP A 943 20.30 -33.74 12.20
N GLU A 944 19.45 -34.47 12.92
CA GLU A 944 18.46 -35.41 12.39
C GLU A 944 17.04 -34.79 12.24
N ASP A 945 16.89 -33.48 12.46
CA ASP A 945 15.62 -32.73 12.47
C ASP A 945 14.65 -33.10 13.62
N GLU A 946 15.17 -33.68 14.71
CA GLU A 946 14.40 -34.02 15.92
C GLU A 946 14.57 -32.95 17.03
N PRO A 947 13.57 -32.73 17.90
CA PRO A 947 13.67 -31.75 18.98
C PRO A 947 14.86 -32.01 19.93
N VAL A 948 15.63 -30.98 20.26
CA VAL A 948 16.82 -31.09 21.12
C VAL A 948 16.84 -30.02 22.20
N ILE A 949 17.23 -30.41 23.42
CA ILE A 949 17.45 -29.47 24.53
C ILE A 949 18.65 -28.57 24.20
N THR A 950 18.39 -27.27 24.11
CA THR A 950 19.40 -26.25 23.93
C THR A 950 20.23 -26.05 25.21
N ARG A 951 21.33 -25.29 25.14
CA ARG A 951 22.10 -24.89 26.33
C ARG A 951 21.30 -24.02 27.29
N LEU A 952 20.18 -23.46 26.84
CA LEU A 952 19.20 -22.72 27.66
C LEU A 952 18.22 -23.64 28.42
N GLY A 953 18.30 -24.97 28.25
CA GLY A 953 17.59 -25.94 29.09
C GLY A 953 16.23 -26.43 28.57
N TYR A 954 15.81 -26.03 27.38
CA TYR A 954 14.54 -26.43 26.75
C TYR A 954 14.72 -26.70 25.24
N ALA A 955 13.77 -27.44 24.65
CA ALA A 955 13.73 -27.80 23.23
C ALA A 955 12.65 -27.03 22.45
N GLU A 956 11.64 -26.49 23.14
CA GLU A 956 10.54 -25.75 22.52
C GLU A 956 10.09 -24.57 23.39
N ILE A 957 9.69 -23.47 22.75
CA ILE A 957 9.04 -22.30 23.36
C ILE A 957 7.71 -22.04 22.65
N ASN A 958 6.62 -21.89 23.42
CA ASN A 958 5.32 -21.43 22.93
C ASN A 958 5.01 -20.03 23.46
N LYS A 959 4.43 -19.18 22.60
CA LYS A 959 4.11 -17.78 22.86
C LYS A 959 2.66 -17.47 22.50
N GLU A 960 1.98 -16.74 23.36
CA GLU A 960 0.66 -16.17 23.11
C GLU A 960 0.73 -14.64 23.06
N PHE A 961 -0.15 -14.02 22.27
CA PHE A 961 -0.16 -12.57 22.02
C PHE A 961 -1.55 -11.97 22.30
N ASP A 962 -1.58 -10.71 22.73
CA ASP A 962 -2.81 -9.91 22.77
C ASP A 962 -3.14 -9.26 21.41
N ASP A 963 -4.29 -8.58 21.30
CA ASP A 963 -4.73 -7.90 20.08
C ASP A 963 -3.79 -6.76 19.61
N LYS A 964 -2.87 -6.31 20.47
CA LYS A 964 -1.86 -5.29 20.17
C LYS A 964 -0.51 -5.88 19.78
N GLY A 965 -0.36 -7.21 19.83
CA GLY A 965 0.87 -7.93 19.51
C GLY A 965 1.86 -8.06 20.67
N ASN A 966 1.44 -7.80 21.92
CA ASN A 966 2.30 -8.01 23.10
C ASN A 966 2.30 -9.48 23.52
N ILE A 967 3.45 -10.02 23.94
CA ILE A 967 3.57 -11.42 24.42
C ILE A 967 2.90 -11.54 25.80
N THR A 968 1.77 -12.24 25.88
CA THR A 968 1.02 -12.45 27.13
C THR A 968 1.41 -13.73 27.86
N VAL A 969 1.85 -14.76 27.14
CA VAL A 969 2.28 -16.04 27.72
C VAL A 969 3.53 -16.53 26.99
N GLU A 970 4.45 -17.14 27.73
CA GLU A 970 5.64 -17.82 27.22
C GLU A 970 5.90 -19.09 28.02
N SER A 971 5.84 -20.26 27.37
CA SER A 971 5.97 -21.59 28.01
C SER A 971 7.10 -22.39 27.39
N TYR A 972 7.84 -23.15 28.20
CA TYR A 972 9.03 -23.91 27.79
C TYR A 972 8.79 -25.41 27.90
N TYR A 973 9.32 -26.18 26.94
CA TYR A 973 9.05 -27.61 26.80
C TYR A 973 10.33 -28.41 26.51
N ASP A 974 10.30 -29.69 26.85
CA ASP A 974 11.37 -30.65 26.60
C ASP A 974 11.26 -31.30 25.21
N GLU A 975 12.18 -32.22 24.89
CA GLU A 975 12.23 -32.93 23.61
C GLU A 975 11.00 -33.83 23.34
N ASN A 976 10.23 -34.18 24.37
CA ASN A 976 9.00 -34.97 24.25
C ASN A 976 7.75 -34.09 24.11
N GLY A 977 7.90 -32.76 24.15
CA GLY A 977 6.80 -31.80 24.16
C GLY A 977 6.10 -31.69 25.53
N GLU A 978 6.74 -32.12 26.61
CA GLU A 978 6.25 -31.94 27.98
C GLU A 978 6.80 -30.64 28.58
N LEU A 979 6.02 -30.00 29.47
CA LEU A 979 6.41 -28.72 30.07
C LEU A 979 7.72 -28.89 30.87
N LYS A 980 8.69 -27.99 30.65
CA LYS A 980 10.04 -28.09 31.22
C LYS A 980 10.29 -27.00 32.25
N LEU A 981 10.67 -27.43 33.46
CA LEU A 981 11.17 -26.52 34.49
C LEU A 981 12.61 -26.12 34.15
N LEU A 982 12.84 -24.82 34.02
CA LEU A 982 14.17 -24.22 33.80
C LEU A 982 14.95 -24.15 35.12
N ASP A 983 16.26 -23.94 35.03
CA ASP A 983 17.16 -23.82 36.19
C ASP A 983 16.77 -22.63 37.10
N GLU A 984 16.15 -21.60 36.53
CA GLU A 984 15.61 -20.44 37.23
C GLU A 984 14.31 -20.75 38.01
N GLY A 985 13.76 -21.96 37.90
CA GLY A 985 12.65 -22.45 38.73
C GLY A 985 11.25 -22.18 38.18
N TYR A 986 11.11 -21.82 36.91
CA TYR A 986 9.82 -21.65 36.23
C TYR A 986 9.78 -22.40 34.89
N ALA A 987 8.57 -22.67 34.42
CA ALA A 987 8.27 -23.32 33.15
C ALA A 987 7.32 -22.49 32.28
N THR A 988 6.66 -21.47 32.85
CA THR A 988 5.77 -20.56 32.12
C THR A 988 5.84 -19.16 32.70
N ILE A 989 5.85 -18.15 31.82
CA ILE A 989 5.80 -16.73 32.15
C ILE A 989 4.48 -16.17 31.62
N VAL A 990 3.71 -15.49 32.45
CA VAL A 990 2.51 -14.74 32.03
C VAL A 990 2.75 -13.25 32.25
N ARG A 991 2.51 -12.43 31.23
CA ARG A 991 2.70 -10.98 31.24
C ARG A 991 1.36 -10.28 31.09
N ILE A 992 1.13 -9.28 31.93
CA ILE A 992 -0.08 -8.45 31.94
C ILE A 992 0.31 -7.04 31.56
N TYR A 993 -0.45 -6.46 30.63
CA TYR A 993 -0.26 -5.11 30.11
C TYR A 993 -1.46 -4.24 30.42
N ASP A 994 -1.24 -2.93 30.54
CA ASP A 994 -2.32 -1.95 30.60
C ASP A 994 -2.80 -1.51 29.19
N ASP A 995 -3.73 -0.55 29.15
CA ASP A 995 -4.26 -0.02 27.89
C ASP A 995 -3.23 0.76 27.06
N TYR A 996 -2.11 1.18 27.65
CA TYR A 996 -1.02 1.88 26.97
C TYR A 996 0.08 0.93 26.47
N GLY A 997 0.02 -0.35 26.85
CA GLY A 997 1.00 -1.37 26.50
C GLY A 997 2.16 -1.47 27.49
N ASP A 998 2.07 -0.85 28.67
CA ASP A 998 3.07 -0.97 29.72
C ASP A 998 2.87 -2.27 30.50
N ASN A 999 3.96 -2.99 30.78
CA ASN A 999 3.90 -4.28 31.47
C ASN A 999 3.67 -4.05 32.98
N THR A 1000 2.45 -4.25 33.44
CA THR A 1000 2.07 -4.04 34.85
C THR A 1000 2.35 -5.26 35.73
N SER A 1001 2.46 -6.46 35.16
CA SER A 1001 2.83 -7.67 35.92
C SER A 1001 3.53 -8.72 35.06
N VAL A 1002 4.41 -9.49 35.69
CA VAL A 1002 5.03 -10.71 35.17
C VAL A 1002 4.90 -11.83 36.21
N LEU A 1003 4.27 -12.93 35.84
CA LEU A 1003 3.99 -14.07 36.71
C LEU A 1003 4.82 -15.27 36.23
N TYR A 1004 5.63 -15.84 37.11
CA TYR A 1004 6.47 -17.00 36.85
C TYR A 1004 5.86 -18.24 37.50
N PHE A 1005 5.44 -19.21 36.69
CA PHE A 1005 4.83 -20.47 37.12
C PHE A 1005 5.82 -21.62 36.99
N GLY A 1006 5.81 -22.56 37.95
CA GLY A 1006 6.51 -23.83 37.83
C GLY A 1006 5.77 -24.83 36.92
N LEU A 1007 5.96 -26.13 37.16
CA LEU A 1007 5.21 -27.18 36.44
C LEU A 1007 3.72 -27.23 36.85
N GLU A 1008 3.43 -26.82 38.09
CA GLU A 1008 2.06 -26.68 38.58
C GLU A 1008 1.58 -25.25 38.35
N THR A 1009 0.42 -25.08 37.71
CA THR A 1009 -0.18 -23.76 37.43
C THR A 1009 -0.92 -23.15 38.62
N THR A 1010 -0.83 -23.79 39.79
CA THR A 1010 -1.56 -23.40 41.01
C THR A 1010 -0.78 -22.41 41.89
N SER A 1011 0.51 -22.20 41.63
CA SER A 1011 1.37 -21.28 42.38
C SER A 1011 2.35 -20.56 41.45
N TYR A 1012 2.63 -19.29 41.75
CA TYR A 1012 3.51 -18.42 40.95
C TYR A 1012 4.27 -17.42 41.83
N VAL A 1013 5.31 -16.86 41.23
CA VAL A 1013 6.00 -15.65 41.71
C VAL A 1013 5.62 -14.48 40.80
N GLU A 1014 5.15 -13.38 41.35
CA GLU A 1014 4.75 -12.17 40.61
C GLU A 1014 5.80 -11.07 40.76
N ILE A 1015 6.21 -10.45 39.65
CA ILE A 1015 6.82 -9.11 39.65
C ILE A 1015 5.73 -8.13 39.21
N ARG A 1016 5.38 -7.19 40.08
CA ARG A 1016 4.37 -6.15 39.81
C ARG A 1016 5.03 -4.80 39.61
N ARG A 1017 4.51 -4.02 38.66
CA ARG A 1017 4.98 -2.68 38.31
C ARG A 1017 3.85 -1.66 38.32
N GLU A 1018 4.18 -0.42 38.67
CA GLU A 1018 3.30 0.74 38.50
C GLU A 1018 4.04 1.85 37.77
N TYR A 1019 3.30 2.64 36.98
CA TYR A 1019 3.82 3.73 36.17
C TYR A 1019 3.10 5.05 36.51
N ASP A 1020 3.78 6.19 36.32
CA ASP A 1020 3.16 7.52 36.40
C ASP A 1020 2.46 7.93 35.08
N ASP A 1021 1.83 9.10 35.06
CA ASP A 1021 1.12 9.64 33.88
C ASP A 1021 2.05 9.90 32.68
N GLN A 1022 3.37 9.97 32.90
CA GLN A 1022 4.39 10.08 31.85
C GLN A 1022 4.95 8.72 31.44
N ARG A 1023 4.37 7.62 31.94
CA ARG A 1023 4.74 6.22 31.66
C ARG A 1023 6.13 5.84 32.21
N ARG A 1024 6.58 6.48 33.29
CA ARG A 1024 7.84 6.13 33.97
C ARG A 1024 7.56 5.17 35.13
N LEU A 1025 8.42 4.17 35.33
CA LEU A 1025 8.29 3.18 36.40
C LEU A 1025 8.38 3.84 37.78
N ILE A 1026 7.31 3.84 38.57
CA ILE A 1026 7.33 4.40 39.92
C ILE A 1026 7.40 3.35 41.01
N TYR A 1027 7.14 2.08 40.70
CA TYR A 1027 7.14 1.01 41.68
C TYR A 1027 7.44 -0.33 41.03
N GLU A 1028 8.26 -1.16 41.69
CA GLU A 1028 8.42 -2.58 41.34
C GLU A 1028 8.55 -3.42 42.61
N GLY A 1029 7.83 -4.54 42.67
CA GLY A 1029 7.85 -5.45 43.80
C GLY A 1029 7.67 -6.90 43.39
N LYS A 1030 8.23 -7.83 44.19
CA LYS A 1030 8.15 -9.28 43.97
C LYS A 1030 7.32 -9.96 45.05
N PHE A 1031 6.41 -10.84 44.67
CA PHE A 1031 5.43 -11.46 45.55
C PHE A 1031 5.24 -12.95 45.26
N ASP A 1032 4.76 -13.71 46.24
CA ASP A 1032 4.22 -15.04 46.03
C ASP A 1032 2.72 -14.98 45.64
N ASN A 1033 2.13 -16.15 45.36
CA ASN A 1033 0.71 -16.29 44.99
C ASN A 1033 -0.27 -15.78 46.08
N ASP A 1034 0.15 -15.77 47.36
CA ASP A 1034 -0.66 -15.28 48.49
C ASP A 1034 -0.49 -13.75 48.70
N ARG A 1035 0.26 -13.08 47.81
CA ARG A 1035 0.65 -11.66 47.87
C ARG A 1035 1.58 -11.31 49.03
N ASN A 1036 2.28 -12.28 49.60
CA ASN A 1036 3.36 -11.99 50.53
C ASN A 1036 4.58 -11.53 49.73
N GLY A 1037 5.30 -10.52 50.23
CA GLY A 1037 6.51 -10.04 49.59
C GLY A 1037 7.61 -11.10 49.59
N LEU A 1038 8.28 -11.26 48.45
CA LEU A 1038 9.48 -12.07 48.28
C LEU A 1038 10.68 -11.17 48.03
N ILE A 1039 11.88 -11.64 48.39
CA ILE A 1039 13.12 -10.90 48.11
C ILE A 1039 13.28 -10.75 46.59
N LEU A 1040 13.23 -9.49 46.14
CA LEU A 1040 13.46 -9.07 44.76
C LEU A 1040 14.96 -8.98 44.47
N ASN A 1041 15.71 -8.34 45.37
CA ASN A 1041 17.16 -8.21 45.30
C ASN A 1041 17.74 -8.15 46.72
N ASP A 1042 18.72 -9.01 47.02
CA ASP A 1042 19.43 -9.23 48.29
C ASP A 1042 18.65 -8.95 49.60
N ASP A 1043 18.31 -7.69 49.86
CA ASP A 1043 17.73 -7.20 51.11
C ASP A 1043 16.25 -6.75 51.05
N TYR A 1044 15.65 -6.52 49.88
CA TYR A 1044 14.31 -5.91 49.79
C TYR A 1044 13.35 -6.65 48.84
N SER A 1045 12.05 -6.47 49.07
CA SER A 1045 10.96 -7.08 48.29
C SER A 1045 10.36 -6.14 47.25
N ALA A 1046 10.38 -4.84 47.51
CA ALA A 1046 9.90 -3.83 46.57
C ALA A 1046 10.64 -2.51 46.72
N TYR A 1047 10.58 -1.66 45.70
CA TYR A 1047 11.06 -0.29 45.76
C TYR A 1047 10.12 0.69 45.05
N ARG A 1048 10.15 1.96 45.48
CA ARG A 1048 9.41 3.07 44.86
C ARG A 1048 10.39 4.16 44.42
N LEU A 1049 10.14 4.70 43.23
CA LEU A 1049 10.94 5.75 42.58
C LEU A 1049 10.19 7.08 42.57
N GLU A 1050 10.95 8.17 42.72
CA GLU A 1050 10.47 9.54 42.50
C GLU A 1050 11.40 10.22 41.49
N TYR A 1051 10.82 11.03 40.61
CA TYR A 1051 11.50 11.70 39.50
C TYR A 1051 11.43 13.22 39.59
N ASP A 1052 12.42 13.90 39.01
CA ASP A 1052 12.30 15.33 38.68
C ASP A 1052 11.59 15.55 37.32
N ASP A 1053 11.40 16.82 36.95
CA ASP A 1053 10.77 17.24 35.68
C ASP A 1053 11.58 16.84 34.44
N ALA A 1054 12.89 16.61 34.58
CA ALA A 1054 13.79 16.18 33.51
C ALA A 1054 13.82 14.64 33.36
N GLY A 1055 13.16 13.89 34.24
CA GLY A 1055 13.10 12.43 34.20
C GLY A 1055 14.21 11.72 34.98
N ASN A 1056 14.99 12.42 35.82
CA ASN A 1056 16.02 11.81 36.64
C ASN A 1056 15.44 11.26 37.95
N VAL A 1057 15.91 10.09 38.41
CA VAL A 1057 15.46 9.47 39.67
C VAL A 1057 16.04 10.22 40.87
N ILE A 1058 15.24 11.01 41.57
CA ILE A 1058 15.69 11.80 42.73
C ILE A 1058 15.54 11.09 44.07
N SER A 1059 14.68 10.06 44.16
CA SER A 1059 14.53 9.25 45.37
C SER A 1059 14.22 7.79 45.04
N VAL A 1060 14.79 6.88 45.85
CA VAL A 1060 14.49 5.45 45.86
C VAL A 1060 14.19 5.00 47.28
N LYS A 1061 13.01 4.43 47.52
CA LYS A 1061 12.53 3.93 48.83
C LYS A 1061 12.35 2.41 48.80
N TYR A 1062 12.79 1.69 49.83
CA TYR A 1062 12.84 0.21 49.85
C TYR A 1062 11.88 -0.43 50.88
N TYR A 1063 11.25 -1.54 50.52
CA TYR A 1063 10.25 -2.21 51.35
C TYR A 1063 10.59 -3.68 51.55
N GLY A 1064 10.37 -4.19 52.77
CA GLY A 1064 10.60 -5.57 53.15
C GLY A 1064 9.48 -6.52 52.71
N THR A 1065 9.65 -7.81 53.01
CA THR A 1065 8.67 -8.86 52.66
C THR A 1065 7.33 -8.74 53.40
N ASP A 1066 7.30 -7.98 54.50
CA ASP A 1066 6.09 -7.64 55.26
C ASP A 1066 5.35 -6.40 54.71
N GLY A 1067 5.88 -5.78 53.65
CA GLY A 1067 5.35 -4.56 53.03
C GLY A 1067 5.70 -3.27 53.78
N ASN A 1068 6.44 -3.35 54.89
CA ASN A 1068 6.85 -2.18 55.65
C ASN A 1068 8.17 -1.61 55.10
N PRO A 1069 8.47 -0.31 55.33
CA PRO A 1069 9.79 0.26 55.10
C PRO A 1069 10.89 -0.61 55.71
N MET A 1070 11.93 -0.91 54.93
CA MET A 1070 13.05 -1.74 55.38
C MET A 1070 14.38 -1.03 55.12
N LEU A 1071 15.35 -1.30 56.01
CA LEU A 1071 16.72 -0.82 55.85
C LEU A 1071 17.51 -1.78 54.96
N VAL A 1072 18.03 -1.28 53.84
CA VAL A 1072 18.94 -2.01 52.94
C VAL A 1072 20.34 -2.02 53.55
N GLY A 1073 20.99 -3.19 53.59
CA GLY A 1073 22.27 -3.41 54.26
C GLY A 1073 22.26 -3.12 55.76
N GLY A 1074 21.08 -3.00 56.38
CA GLY A 1074 20.91 -2.59 57.78
C GLY A 1074 21.14 -1.09 58.04
N ASP A 1075 21.37 -0.28 56.99
CA ASP A 1075 21.74 1.13 57.11
C ASP A 1075 20.54 2.06 56.86
N TYR A 1076 19.97 2.09 55.64
CA TYR A 1076 19.06 3.14 55.18
C TYR A 1076 17.82 2.60 54.45
N PHE A 1077 16.73 3.36 54.48
CA PHE A 1077 15.45 3.08 53.80
C PHE A 1077 15.28 3.87 52.50
N GLU A 1078 15.81 5.09 52.43
CA GLU A 1078 15.68 5.98 51.28
C GLU A 1078 17.05 6.47 50.81
N CYS A 1079 17.28 6.43 49.49
CA CYS A 1079 18.45 7.02 48.84
C CYS A 1079 18.01 8.19 47.96
N ARG A 1080 18.52 9.40 48.23
CA ARG A 1080 18.23 10.61 47.45
C ARG A 1080 19.39 10.98 46.55
N ARG A 1081 19.10 11.48 45.35
CA ARG A 1081 20.10 11.80 44.31
C ARG A 1081 20.00 13.24 43.84
N LYS A 1082 21.15 13.81 43.45
CA LYS A 1082 21.23 15.07 42.70
C LYS A 1082 22.04 14.87 41.42
N TYR A 1083 21.69 15.62 40.39
CA TYR A 1083 22.22 15.49 39.04
C TYR A 1083 22.87 16.80 38.56
N ASP A 1084 23.80 16.70 37.61
CA ASP A 1084 24.29 17.84 36.83
C ASP A 1084 23.44 18.08 35.56
N GLU A 1085 23.78 19.12 34.79
CA GLU A 1085 23.06 19.50 33.55
C GLU A 1085 23.09 18.41 32.46
N ASN A 1086 24.04 17.47 32.55
CA ASN A 1086 24.16 16.34 31.63
C ASN A 1086 23.45 15.07 32.15
N GLY A 1087 22.66 15.17 33.23
CA GLY A 1087 21.91 14.03 33.79
C GLY A 1087 22.76 13.04 34.58
N ARG A 1088 23.96 13.41 35.04
CA ARG A 1088 24.87 12.51 35.78
C ARG A 1088 24.72 12.69 37.28
N VAL A 1089 24.70 11.59 38.04
CA VAL A 1089 24.58 11.63 39.50
C VAL A 1089 25.83 12.28 40.10
N ILE A 1090 25.68 13.44 40.72
CA ILE A 1090 26.77 14.17 41.39
C ILE A 1090 26.73 14.03 42.91
N TYR A 1091 25.59 13.61 43.48
CA TYR A 1091 25.44 13.43 44.91
C TYR A 1091 24.40 12.35 45.23
N GLU A 1092 24.69 11.54 46.26
CA GLU A 1092 23.77 10.59 46.89
C GLU A 1092 23.74 10.80 48.40
N SER A 1093 22.56 10.72 49.03
CA SER A 1093 22.43 10.74 50.50
C SER A 1093 21.45 9.70 51.02
N PHE A 1094 21.69 9.22 52.25
CA PHE A 1094 21.02 8.04 52.83
C PHE A 1094 20.17 8.38 54.05
N TRP A 1095 18.92 7.91 54.06
CA TRP A 1095 17.90 8.35 55.01
C TRP A 1095 17.19 7.15 55.68
N GLY A 1096 16.85 7.33 56.94
CA GLY A 1096 16.13 6.35 57.76
C GLY A 1096 14.62 6.40 57.57
N ILE A 1097 13.89 5.59 58.33
CA ILE A 1097 12.44 5.40 58.16
C ILE A 1097 11.65 6.62 58.63
N GLU A 1098 12.12 7.35 59.64
CA GLU A 1098 11.49 8.57 60.16
C GLU A 1098 11.95 9.84 59.41
N GLY A 1099 12.73 9.68 58.33
CA GLY A 1099 13.30 10.79 57.56
C GLY A 1099 14.53 11.43 58.21
N GLU A 1100 15.16 10.72 59.15
CA GLU A 1100 16.41 11.08 59.79
C GLU A 1100 17.63 10.74 58.91
N ASN A 1101 18.72 11.50 59.05
CA ASN A 1101 19.97 11.22 58.35
C ASN A 1101 20.63 9.96 58.90
N VAL A 1102 20.94 9.01 58.01
CA VAL A 1102 21.66 7.78 58.36
C VAL A 1102 23.14 7.94 58.03
N VAL A 1103 23.99 7.59 59.00
CA VAL A 1103 25.43 7.42 58.79
C VAL A 1103 25.69 5.94 58.54
N ARG A 1104 26.17 5.59 57.35
CA ARG A 1104 26.46 4.20 56.95
C ARG A 1104 27.64 3.62 57.73
N GLY A 1105 27.87 2.31 57.67
CA GLY A 1105 29.01 1.62 58.29
C GLY A 1105 30.41 2.19 57.97
N GLY A 1106 30.51 3.05 56.96
CA GLY A 1106 31.70 3.83 56.62
C GLY A 1106 31.81 5.19 57.33
N GLY A 1107 30.90 5.65 58.18
CA GLY A 1107 31.03 6.95 58.88
C GLY A 1107 30.55 8.17 58.09
N TYR A 1108 29.87 7.98 56.95
CA TYR A 1108 29.34 9.05 56.09
C TYR A 1108 27.83 8.90 55.85
N HIS A 1109 27.16 10.03 55.60
CA HIS A 1109 25.76 10.15 55.21
C HIS A 1109 25.57 10.38 53.71
N GLY A 1110 26.56 11.02 53.05
CA GLY A 1110 26.48 11.37 51.64
C GLY A 1110 27.71 11.00 50.84
N LEU A 1111 27.52 10.82 49.54
CA LEU A 1111 28.54 10.52 48.53
C LEU A 1111 28.46 11.56 47.42
N GLY A 1112 29.53 12.32 47.21
CA GLY A 1112 29.68 13.20 46.05
C GLY A 1112 30.51 12.55 44.96
N TYR A 1113 30.16 12.80 43.70
CA TYR A 1113 30.83 12.21 42.54
C TYR A 1113 31.39 13.28 41.60
N GLY A 1114 32.55 12.98 41.02
CA GLY A 1114 33.13 13.72 39.91
C GLY A 1114 33.39 12.80 38.72
N TYR A 1115 33.41 13.41 37.53
CA TYR A 1115 33.57 12.72 36.25
C TYR A 1115 34.75 13.33 35.47
N ASP A 1116 35.44 12.50 34.66
CA ASP A 1116 36.41 12.97 33.66
C ASP A 1116 35.74 13.30 32.32
N ASP A 1117 36.54 13.79 31.35
CA ASP A 1117 36.08 14.18 30.01
C ASP A 1117 35.52 13.00 29.19
N ASN A 1118 35.92 11.77 29.53
CA ASN A 1118 35.42 10.53 28.93
C ASN A 1118 34.22 9.95 29.69
N ASN A 1119 33.60 10.77 30.56
CA ASN A 1119 32.43 10.45 31.35
C ASN A 1119 32.60 9.34 32.39
N ASN A 1120 33.84 9.03 32.78
CA ASN A 1120 34.11 8.06 33.84
C ASN A 1120 33.99 8.70 35.22
N ARG A 1121 33.36 8.01 36.18
CA ARG A 1121 33.32 8.43 37.59
C ARG A 1121 34.70 8.34 38.22
N ASN A 1122 35.48 9.41 38.12
CA ASN A 1122 36.87 9.48 38.53
C ASN A 1122 37.07 9.99 39.97
N VAL A 1123 36.06 10.60 40.59
CA VAL A 1123 36.15 11.10 41.97
C VAL A 1123 34.94 10.63 42.80
N ILE A 1124 35.19 10.22 44.04
CA ILE A 1124 34.18 9.94 45.07
C ILE A 1124 34.57 10.66 46.35
N LYS A 1125 33.65 11.38 46.98
CA LYS A 1125 33.85 12.14 48.23
C LYS A 1125 32.81 11.76 49.28
N TYR A 1126 33.21 11.73 50.55
CA TYR A 1126 32.35 11.37 51.68
C TYR A 1126 31.89 12.60 52.48
N TYR A 1127 30.62 12.62 52.89
CA TYR A 1127 30.00 13.75 53.60
C TYR A 1127 29.26 13.31 54.87
N ASP A 1128 29.27 14.15 55.90
CA ASP A 1128 28.54 13.96 57.17
C ASP A 1128 27.05 14.36 57.04
N THR A 1129 26.31 14.27 58.16
CA THR A 1129 24.88 14.59 58.22
C THR A 1129 24.53 16.07 58.03
N TYR A 1130 25.54 16.94 57.96
CA TYR A 1130 25.41 18.38 57.71
C TYR A 1130 25.95 18.77 56.32
N ASP A 1131 26.19 17.77 55.45
CA ASP A 1131 26.82 17.91 54.13
C ASP A 1131 28.25 18.49 54.20
N ASN A 1132 28.96 18.34 55.33
CA ASN A 1132 30.38 18.68 55.42
C ASN A 1132 31.26 17.49 55.01
N PRO A 1133 32.41 17.70 54.36
CA PRO A 1133 33.43 16.68 54.15
C PRO A 1133 33.76 15.90 55.42
N VAL A 1134 33.79 14.56 55.34
CA VAL A 1134 34.16 13.68 56.47
C VAL A 1134 35.06 12.54 56.01
N GLU A 1135 35.94 12.06 56.89
CA GLU A 1135 36.66 10.81 56.65
C GLU A 1135 35.77 9.62 56.97
N ASP A 1136 35.85 8.60 56.12
CA ASP A 1136 35.24 7.33 56.39
C ASP A 1136 35.94 6.60 57.55
N SER A 1137 35.41 5.45 57.97
CA SER A 1137 35.96 4.64 59.07
C SER A 1137 37.37 4.10 58.80
N THR A 1138 37.90 4.28 57.60
CA THR A 1138 39.28 3.95 57.19
C THR A 1138 40.20 5.17 57.10
N GLY A 1139 39.68 6.37 57.40
CA GLY A 1139 40.39 7.65 57.33
C GLY A 1139 40.29 8.34 55.97
N VAL A 1140 39.52 7.80 55.02
CA VAL A 1140 39.46 8.30 53.63
C VAL A 1140 38.30 9.27 53.46
N PHE A 1141 38.56 10.48 52.98
CA PHE A 1141 37.53 11.44 52.53
C PHE A 1141 37.30 11.37 51.01
N GLU A 1142 38.34 11.20 50.21
CA GLU A 1142 38.25 11.28 48.75
C GLU A 1142 38.96 10.10 48.07
N ILE A 1143 38.31 9.51 47.06
CA ILE A 1143 38.85 8.46 46.20
C ILE A 1143 38.97 9.00 44.79
N ARG A 1144 40.16 8.91 44.20
CA ARG A 1144 40.41 9.19 42.78
C ARG A 1144 40.70 7.92 42.01
N ARG A 1145 40.14 7.81 40.80
CA ARG A 1145 40.31 6.68 39.89
C ARG A 1145 40.86 7.15 38.56
N THR A 1146 41.69 6.33 37.94
CA THR A 1146 42.12 6.50 36.54
C THR A 1146 41.72 5.28 35.73
N PHE A 1147 41.37 5.48 34.46
CA PHE A 1147 40.81 4.45 33.60
C PHE A 1147 41.68 4.23 32.35
N ASP A 1148 41.62 3.04 31.75
CA ASP A 1148 42.16 2.76 30.42
C ASP A 1148 41.15 3.12 29.32
N ASP A 1149 41.55 2.97 28.05
CA ASP A 1149 40.70 3.26 26.89
C ASP A 1149 39.47 2.33 26.80
N ASN A 1150 39.45 1.23 27.56
CA ASN A 1150 38.32 0.30 27.68
C ASN A 1150 37.49 0.57 28.95
N HIS A 1151 37.65 1.73 29.60
CA HIS A 1151 36.96 2.12 30.82
C HIS A 1151 37.25 1.23 32.05
N ASN A 1152 38.33 0.44 32.05
CA ASN A 1152 38.74 -0.35 33.20
C ASN A 1152 39.57 0.50 34.17
N ILE A 1153 39.38 0.30 35.48
CA ILE A 1153 40.13 1.05 36.50
C ILE A 1153 41.58 0.57 36.54
N ILE A 1154 42.52 1.46 36.20
CA ILE A 1154 43.97 1.20 36.27
C ILE A 1154 44.50 1.47 37.68
N ASN A 1155 44.03 2.52 38.35
CA ASN A 1155 44.55 2.94 39.65
C ASN A 1155 43.45 3.53 40.54
N LYS A 1156 43.60 3.37 41.87
CA LYS A 1156 42.77 4.00 42.91
C LYS A 1156 43.68 4.68 43.93
N SER A 1157 43.45 5.97 44.18
CA SER A 1157 44.17 6.76 45.18
C SER A 1157 43.21 7.28 46.24
N TYR A 1158 43.59 7.18 47.51
CA TYR A 1158 42.74 7.50 48.67
C TYR A 1158 43.33 8.69 49.43
N TYR A 1159 42.52 9.67 49.80
CA TYR A 1159 42.98 10.92 50.42
C TYR A 1159 42.21 11.20 51.72
N ASP A 1160 42.90 11.73 52.73
CA ASP A 1160 42.33 12.21 54.00
C ASP A 1160 41.69 13.61 53.84
N LEU A 1161 41.10 14.16 54.92
CA LEU A 1161 40.46 15.50 54.89
C LEU A 1161 41.43 16.64 54.61
N GLU A 1162 42.72 16.49 54.94
CA GLU A 1162 43.77 17.45 54.60
C GLU A 1162 44.28 17.29 53.16
N GLY A 1163 43.72 16.36 52.37
CA GLY A 1163 44.08 16.11 50.98
C GLY A 1163 45.40 15.34 50.81
N LYS A 1164 45.85 14.65 51.86
CA LYS A 1164 47.07 13.84 51.86
C LYS A 1164 46.73 12.39 51.54
N LEU A 1165 47.61 11.78 50.72
CA LEU A 1165 47.45 10.42 50.23
C LEU A 1165 47.59 9.40 51.38
N ILE A 1166 46.55 8.59 51.60
CA ILE A 1166 46.52 7.46 52.51
C ILE A 1166 47.02 6.25 51.74
N LYS A 1167 48.22 5.77 52.07
CA LYS A 1167 48.75 4.55 51.44
C LYS A 1167 47.96 3.34 51.94
N ARG A 1168 47.14 2.77 51.07
CA ARG A 1168 46.73 1.37 51.10
C ARG A 1168 47.01 0.73 49.76
#